data_AF-A0A7S6W012-F1
#
_entry.id   AF-A0A7S6W012-F1
#
_cell.length_a   1.000
_cell.length_b   1.000
_cell.length_c   1.000
_cell.angle_alpha   90.00
_cell.angle_beta   90.00
_cell.angle_gamma   90.00
#
_symmetry.space_group_name_H-M   'P 1'
#
loop_
_entity.id
_entity.type
_entity.pdbx_description
1 polymer ?
#
loop_
_entity_poly.entity_id
_entity_poly.type
_entity_poly.pdbx_seq_one_letter_code
_entity_poly.pdbx_strand_id
1 'polypeptide(L)'
;MSQSTTYDVYLLKAKQQVLQKLIVNDINNKLAETEKALESYFKTQRWWTINNGEVILDNQTGLLWQGNPKGTQYKYDQQDAASMNIGHILGLLNWKLPTALQLENLVKGEPKFPLKKGEFFEINNWWAWLTSDKKVAKLKEKNIGFGQFFEKRTREPNPKAFTAYSRWSPSSREAYNEFQIAKVIAVNASFQDSSYIDRINTFLEIGLDFKPFSNQEDSDYKAFLMTLSKYKLLLSLNSKEQLDIITSWKNIDYFSVRLPVIDAAVFTDNHKGLWEFYAPESQQDKFNKVQSETSVRGRNPALDIQYAPVAIDFGTSSTVVAIRQNGRDELLRIGIQGKDLNKAISAEQFENPTILEFLNLNEFQTAWQSEAYRPLVNWDHVHCSHEAKASLNNNKEADSKVISSIFLRLKQWALRDAQQTRVVITDQRGTEYTVQPLTEYNPVKGQAIQINQNYPELDPIELYAWFLGMNINWRGRGIFLDYYMTFPVAYPIEVKDKILASFRRGLMRSLPESLIADEQFNLFSVREWASEPAAYAAAALEKLNIEPTEQGVAYAVFDFGGGTTDFDYGIYREPNEQEEDLYDHVIEHFGASGDKFLGGENLLENLAYIVFKYNQEICRKQKVSFTKPLDAEKFIGHEQLIDDSQMAYTNTSLLMAALRPFLEKGQFADGFAGALDIKLLNRQNEVVNCQFTVKQDELLSYLKCRIYQGFVNFFVELKQAFTTQHQALPKVIHILLAGNASRSKLVKELLVGIEKKDQTQTTRLNLSTIFGQDIPEFKIHYPLDADLKHHDVITAKTGVALGLLRLCPGEGLKVINHAKTNDDANSPFQFYVGRQKRGVFEVMIKRGDAYHQWQQIGAVSEDGIFLLLYSSLAQALTDEGMKRGATGLFDQRIRFAGNTAGQKVFARILAPSEIELCSATDLDEIQVTGGNNLQQIKLS
;
A
#
# COMPACT_ATOMS: atom_id res chain seq x y z
N MET A 1 -43.58 -3.97 -31.23
CA MET A 1 -42.62 -2.90 -30.88
C MET A 1 -42.99 -2.41 -29.49
N SER A 2 -42.34 -2.94 -28.44
CA SER A 2 -42.41 -2.34 -27.11
C SER A 2 -41.57 -1.06 -27.14
N GLN A 3 -42.14 0.10 -26.83
CA GLN A 3 -41.35 1.31 -26.61
C GLN A 3 -40.38 1.03 -25.45
N SER A 4 -39.07 0.96 -25.72
CA SER A 4 -38.09 0.87 -24.64
C SER A 4 -38.10 2.19 -23.88
N THR A 5 -38.58 2.18 -22.65
CA THR A 5 -38.50 3.34 -21.76
C THR A 5 -37.02 3.64 -21.52
N THR A 6 -36.61 4.86 -21.85
CA THR A 6 -35.25 5.37 -21.60
C THR A 6 -35.31 6.45 -20.52
N TYR A 7 -34.26 6.53 -19.72
CA TYR A 7 -34.13 7.43 -18.59
C TYR A 7 -32.93 8.36 -18.79
N ASP A 8 -33.12 9.64 -18.46
CA ASP A 8 -32.06 10.63 -18.46
C ASP A 8 -31.11 10.43 -17.28
N VAL A 9 -29.81 10.37 -17.55
CA VAL A 9 -28.75 10.26 -16.54
C VAL A 9 -27.67 11.29 -16.84
N TYR A 10 -27.17 11.95 -15.80
CA TYR A 10 -26.03 12.84 -15.89
C TYR A 10 -24.76 12.09 -15.52
N LEU A 11 -23.79 12.05 -16.42
CA LEU A 11 -22.50 11.39 -16.23
C LEU A 11 -21.38 12.42 -16.26
N LEU A 12 -20.48 12.40 -15.28
CA LEU A 12 -19.35 13.33 -15.25
C LEU A 12 -18.43 13.11 -16.47
N LYS A 13 -18.21 14.19 -17.25
CA LYS A 13 -17.48 14.14 -18.54
C LYS A 13 -16.08 13.54 -18.40
N ALA A 14 -15.33 13.99 -17.39
CA ALA A 14 -13.94 13.59 -17.17
C ALA A 14 -13.78 12.08 -16.93
N LYS A 15 -14.75 11.46 -16.22
CA LYS A 15 -14.68 10.04 -15.83
C LYS A 15 -15.25 9.10 -16.88
N GLN A 16 -16.28 9.52 -17.60
CA GLN A 16 -17.00 8.66 -18.54
C GLN A 16 -16.05 8.05 -19.60
N GLN A 17 -15.23 8.88 -20.25
CA GLN A 17 -14.31 8.42 -21.30
C GLN A 17 -13.21 7.50 -20.75
N VAL A 18 -12.69 7.82 -19.56
CA VAL A 18 -11.62 7.06 -18.91
C VAL A 18 -12.15 5.70 -18.48
N LEU A 19 -13.29 5.63 -17.79
CA LEU A 19 -13.91 4.38 -17.36
C LEU A 19 -14.26 3.46 -18.54
N GLN A 20 -14.76 4.01 -19.65
CA GLN A 20 -15.05 3.23 -20.85
C GLN A 20 -13.77 2.62 -21.46
N LYS A 21 -12.67 3.38 -21.53
CA LYS A 21 -11.39 2.84 -22.01
C LYS A 21 -10.84 1.76 -21.07
N LEU A 22 -10.90 1.99 -19.76
CA LEU A 22 -10.40 1.07 -18.75
C LEU A 22 -11.14 -0.27 -18.78
N ILE A 23 -12.48 -0.24 -18.90
CA ILE A 23 -13.26 -1.47 -18.91
C ILE A 23 -13.06 -2.27 -20.22
N VAL A 24 -12.89 -1.59 -21.36
CA VAL A 24 -12.56 -2.27 -22.62
C VAL A 24 -11.20 -2.95 -22.53
N ASN A 25 -10.19 -2.28 -21.96
CA ASN A 25 -8.88 -2.89 -21.73
C ASN A 25 -8.96 -4.08 -20.75
N ASP A 26 -9.73 -3.97 -19.67
CA ASP A 26 -9.96 -5.08 -18.73
C ASP A 26 -10.67 -6.27 -19.40
N ILE A 27 -11.67 -6.03 -20.24
CA ILE A 27 -12.34 -7.07 -21.03
C ILE A 27 -11.34 -7.76 -21.97
N ASN A 28 -10.54 -6.99 -22.70
CA ASN A 28 -9.54 -7.54 -23.63
C ASN A 28 -8.49 -8.39 -22.91
N ASN A 29 -8.00 -7.93 -21.75
CA ASN A 29 -7.05 -8.71 -20.94
C ASN A 29 -7.68 -10.01 -20.44
N LYS A 30 -8.92 -9.95 -19.92
CA LYS A 30 -9.65 -11.13 -19.48
C LYS A 30 -9.99 -12.09 -20.62
N LEU A 31 -10.25 -11.57 -21.83
CA LEU A 31 -10.38 -12.38 -23.04
C LEU A 31 -9.09 -13.15 -23.28
N ALA A 32 -7.94 -12.48 -23.38
CA ALA A 32 -6.65 -13.14 -23.60
C ALA A 32 -6.32 -14.22 -22.53
N GLU A 33 -6.60 -13.93 -21.25
CA GLU A 33 -6.43 -14.91 -20.16
C GLU A 33 -7.34 -16.14 -20.33
N THR A 34 -8.62 -15.91 -20.65
CA THR A 34 -9.59 -16.99 -20.85
C THR A 34 -9.31 -17.79 -22.12
N GLU A 35 -8.85 -17.16 -23.21
CA GLU A 35 -8.36 -17.84 -24.42
C GLU A 35 -7.23 -18.80 -24.08
N LYS A 36 -6.20 -18.30 -23.38
CA LYS A 36 -5.05 -19.12 -22.96
C LYS A 36 -5.47 -20.30 -22.08
N ALA A 37 -6.41 -20.10 -21.15
CA ALA A 37 -6.94 -21.15 -20.30
C ALA A 37 -7.75 -22.20 -21.08
N LEU A 38 -8.60 -21.75 -22.01
CA LEU A 38 -9.38 -22.61 -22.90
C LEU A 38 -8.46 -23.45 -23.78
N GLU A 39 -7.49 -22.83 -24.46
CA GLU A 39 -6.52 -23.54 -25.31
C GLU A 39 -5.71 -24.55 -24.49
N SER A 40 -5.30 -24.19 -23.28
CA SER A 40 -4.52 -25.05 -22.40
C SER A 40 -5.23 -26.37 -22.10
N TYR A 41 -6.54 -26.35 -21.83
CA TYR A 41 -7.33 -27.56 -21.66
C TYR A 41 -7.71 -28.20 -23.01
N PHE A 42 -8.13 -27.42 -23.99
CA PHE A 42 -8.65 -27.90 -25.27
C PHE A 42 -7.64 -28.80 -25.99
N LYS A 43 -6.35 -28.42 -25.98
CA LYS A 43 -5.26 -29.20 -26.58
C LYS A 43 -4.95 -30.52 -25.86
N THR A 44 -5.32 -30.68 -24.59
CA THR A 44 -5.08 -31.94 -23.85
C THR A 44 -5.95 -33.08 -24.36
N GLN A 45 -7.11 -32.75 -24.92
CA GLN A 45 -8.06 -33.71 -25.44
C GLN A 45 -7.90 -33.80 -26.96
N ARG A 46 -7.50 -34.96 -27.45
CA ARG A 46 -7.37 -35.22 -28.88
C ARG A 46 -8.74 -35.29 -29.57
N TRP A 47 -9.71 -35.96 -28.95
CA TRP A 47 -11.00 -36.26 -29.59
C TRP A 47 -12.12 -35.45 -28.98
N TRP A 48 -12.82 -34.68 -29.82
CA TRP A 48 -14.00 -33.91 -29.43
C TRP A 48 -15.21 -34.33 -30.24
N THR A 49 -16.36 -34.47 -29.58
CA THR A 49 -17.66 -34.67 -30.20
C THR A 49 -18.36 -33.32 -30.37
N ILE A 50 -18.82 -33.03 -31.58
CA ILE A 50 -19.52 -31.81 -31.94
C ILE A 50 -20.98 -32.15 -32.23
N ASN A 51 -21.91 -31.30 -31.78
CA ASN A 51 -23.36 -31.41 -31.92
C ASN A 51 -23.89 -32.83 -31.67
N ASN A 52 -23.81 -33.30 -30.42
CA ASN A 52 -24.23 -34.65 -30.02
C ASN A 52 -23.56 -35.81 -30.79
N GLY A 53 -22.34 -35.59 -31.29
CA GLY A 53 -21.56 -36.62 -31.97
C GLY A 53 -21.88 -36.76 -33.45
N GLU A 54 -22.57 -35.80 -34.06
CA GLU A 54 -22.74 -35.75 -35.52
C GLU A 54 -21.40 -35.57 -36.24
N VAL A 55 -20.44 -34.91 -35.61
CA VAL A 55 -19.07 -34.71 -36.10
C VAL A 55 -18.07 -34.99 -34.99
N ILE A 56 -16.91 -35.53 -35.35
CA ILE A 56 -15.78 -35.78 -34.47
C ILE A 56 -14.58 -34.97 -34.95
N LEU A 57 -14.06 -34.10 -34.09
CA LEU A 57 -12.82 -33.38 -34.33
C LEU A 57 -11.63 -34.22 -33.87
N ASP A 58 -10.67 -34.45 -34.77
CA ASP A 58 -9.30 -34.82 -34.39
C ASP A 58 -8.51 -33.54 -34.14
N ASN A 59 -8.40 -33.16 -32.86
CA ASN A 59 -7.76 -31.92 -32.46
C ASN A 59 -6.24 -31.91 -32.74
N GLN A 60 -5.62 -33.09 -32.91
CA GLN A 60 -4.21 -33.19 -33.26
C GLN A 60 -3.96 -32.87 -34.74
N THR A 61 -4.84 -33.31 -35.63
CA THR A 61 -4.68 -33.13 -37.09
C THR A 61 -5.51 -31.99 -37.67
N GLY A 62 -6.46 -31.45 -36.89
CA GLY A 62 -7.44 -30.46 -37.35
C GLY A 62 -8.50 -31.03 -38.29
N LEU A 63 -8.64 -32.37 -38.37
CA LEU A 63 -9.58 -33.01 -39.27
C LEU A 63 -10.97 -33.21 -38.64
N LEU A 64 -11.97 -32.75 -39.40
CA LEU A 64 -13.39 -33.07 -39.40
C LEU A 64 -13.70 -34.53 -39.75
N TRP A 65 -14.23 -35.38 -38.86
CA TRP A 65 -14.75 -36.71 -39.23
C TRP A 65 -16.26 -36.80 -39.05
N GLN A 66 -16.96 -37.39 -40.01
CA GLN A 66 -18.40 -37.66 -39.88
C GLN A 66 -18.65 -38.66 -38.75
N GLY A 67 -19.39 -38.25 -37.73
CA GLY A 67 -19.66 -39.04 -36.52
C GLY A 67 -20.69 -40.15 -36.72
N ASN A 68 -21.64 -39.97 -37.64
CA ASN A 68 -22.61 -41.00 -38.01
C ASN A 68 -22.56 -41.29 -39.52
N PRO A 69 -21.67 -42.21 -39.97
CA PRO A 69 -21.56 -42.58 -41.38
C PRO A 69 -22.87 -43.20 -41.89
N LYS A 70 -23.32 -42.78 -43.08
CA LYS A 70 -24.55 -43.31 -43.68
C LYS A 70 -24.41 -44.82 -43.95
N GLY A 71 -25.51 -45.55 -43.77
CA GLY A 71 -25.57 -47.00 -44.07
C GLY A 71 -25.53 -47.33 -45.56
N THR A 72 -25.61 -46.32 -46.44
CA THR A 72 -25.62 -46.47 -47.90
C THR A 72 -24.37 -47.18 -48.39
N GLN A 73 -24.59 -48.10 -49.31
CA GLN A 73 -23.62 -49.07 -49.80
C GLN A 73 -23.32 -48.77 -51.26
N TYR A 74 -22.03 -48.73 -51.60
CA TYR A 74 -21.53 -48.39 -52.93
C TYR A 74 -20.59 -49.49 -53.42
N LYS A 75 -20.59 -49.70 -54.73
CA LYS A 75 -19.57 -50.52 -55.40
C LYS A 75 -18.28 -49.73 -55.56
N TYR A 76 -17.20 -50.46 -55.79
CA TYR A 76 -15.87 -49.89 -56.00
C TYR A 76 -15.83 -48.83 -57.10
N ASP A 77 -16.64 -48.92 -58.15
CA ASP A 77 -16.64 -47.99 -59.30
C ASP A 77 -17.59 -46.80 -59.13
N GLN A 78 -18.24 -46.66 -57.97
CA GLN A 78 -19.27 -45.66 -57.71
C GLN A 78 -18.77 -44.48 -56.85
N GLN A 79 -17.47 -44.13 -56.88
CA GLN A 79 -16.93 -43.02 -56.05
C GLN A 79 -17.56 -41.67 -56.37
N ASP A 80 -17.84 -41.37 -57.64
CA ASP A 80 -18.42 -40.08 -58.02
C ASP A 80 -19.85 -39.96 -57.46
N ALA A 81 -20.63 -41.03 -57.57
CA ALA A 81 -21.97 -41.12 -56.96
C ALA A 81 -21.92 -41.10 -55.43
N ALA A 82 -20.91 -41.74 -54.82
CA ALA A 82 -20.66 -41.70 -53.38
C ALA A 82 -20.30 -40.28 -52.91
N SER A 83 -19.42 -39.58 -53.64
CA SER A 83 -18.99 -38.21 -53.32
C SER A 83 -20.13 -37.21 -53.47
N MET A 84 -20.96 -37.35 -54.51
CA MET A 84 -22.19 -36.54 -54.68
C MET A 84 -23.21 -36.75 -53.55
N ASN A 85 -23.17 -37.88 -52.86
CA ASN A 85 -24.06 -38.18 -51.73
C ASN A 85 -23.53 -37.70 -50.36
N ILE A 86 -22.30 -37.18 -50.33
CA ILE A 86 -21.76 -36.47 -49.17
C ILE A 86 -22.38 -35.07 -49.17
N GLY A 87 -23.35 -34.85 -48.29
CA GLY A 87 -24.00 -33.56 -48.13
C GLY A 87 -23.22 -32.61 -47.21
N HIS A 88 -23.73 -31.40 -47.05
CA HIS A 88 -23.28 -30.48 -46.00
C HIS A 88 -23.66 -31.05 -44.63
N ILE A 89 -22.65 -31.41 -43.83
CA ILE A 89 -22.84 -31.84 -42.44
C ILE A 89 -22.58 -30.61 -41.56
N LEU A 90 -23.54 -30.26 -40.69
CA LEU A 90 -23.49 -29.08 -39.81
C LEU A 90 -23.27 -27.75 -40.55
N GLY A 91 -23.74 -27.64 -41.80
CA GLY A 91 -23.55 -26.42 -42.61
C GLY A 91 -22.11 -26.15 -43.07
N LEU A 92 -21.15 -27.02 -42.73
CA LEU A 92 -19.77 -26.89 -43.16
C LEU A 92 -19.62 -27.28 -44.64
N LEU A 93 -18.89 -26.46 -45.40
CA LEU A 93 -18.53 -26.73 -46.79
C LEU A 93 -17.33 -27.70 -46.87
N ASN A 94 -17.11 -28.31 -48.05
CA ASN A 94 -15.91 -29.09 -48.38
C ASN A 94 -15.75 -30.46 -47.68
N TRP A 95 -16.84 -31.13 -47.34
CA TRP A 95 -16.80 -32.55 -46.96
C TRP A 95 -16.45 -33.44 -48.16
N LYS A 96 -15.52 -34.39 -47.98
CA LYS A 96 -15.03 -35.28 -49.05
C LYS A 96 -14.74 -36.68 -48.53
N LEU A 97 -14.52 -37.63 -49.44
CA LEU A 97 -13.98 -38.94 -49.09
C LEU A 97 -12.54 -38.81 -48.57
N PRO A 98 -12.15 -39.51 -47.48
CA PRO A 98 -10.78 -39.56 -47.02
C PRO A 98 -9.89 -40.34 -47.99
N THR A 99 -8.60 -40.01 -48.02
CA THR A 99 -7.59 -40.81 -48.71
C THR A 99 -7.35 -42.14 -47.98
N ALA A 100 -6.83 -43.14 -48.68
CA ALA A 100 -6.36 -44.39 -48.07
C ALA A 100 -5.43 -44.13 -46.88
N LEU A 101 -4.47 -43.21 -47.02
CA LEU A 101 -3.52 -42.85 -45.98
C LEU A 101 -4.18 -42.19 -44.76
N GLN A 102 -5.16 -41.30 -44.96
CA GLN A 102 -5.91 -40.70 -43.86
C GLN A 102 -6.68 -41.75 -43.04
N LEU A 103 -7.35 -42.70 -43.71
CA LEU A 103 -8.01 -43.80 -43.00
C LEU A 103 -7.00 -44.71 -42.30
N GLU A 104 -5.89 -45.05 -42.96
CA GLU A 104 -4.83 -45.85 -42.35
C GLU A 104 -4.30 -45.22 -41.07
N ASN A 105 -3.91 -43.95 -41.14
CA ASN A 105 -3.40 -43.19 -40.00
C ASN A 105 -4.44 -43.07 -38.88
N LEU A 106 -5.71 -42.91 -39.23
CA LEU A 106 -6.81 -42.83 -38.27
C LEU A 106 -6.94 -44.12 -37.45
N VAL A 107 -6.99 -45.28 -38.11
CA VAL A 107 -7.32 -46.54 -37.43
C VAL A 107 -6.10 -47.30 -36.89
N LYS A 108 -4.91 -47.16 -37.51
CA LYS A 108 -3.64 -47.72 -37.00
C LYS A 108 -2.97 -46.79 -35.99
N GLY A 109 -3.03 -45.48 -36.22
CA GLY A 109 -2.31 -44.50 -35.42
C GLY A 109 -2.94 -44.18 -34.07
N GLU A 110 -4.21 -44.56 -33.84
CA GLU A 110 -4.89 -44.28 -32.56
C GLU A 110 -5.93 -45.36 -32.19
N PRO A 111 -5.65 -46.21 -31.19
CA PRO A 111 -6.61 -47.21 -30.73
C PRO A 111 -7.86 -46.60 -30.07
N LYS A 112 -7.81 -45.35 -29.61
CA LYS A 112 -8.93 -44.65 -28.96
C LYS A 112 -9.81 -43.82 -29.89
N PHE A 113 -9.70 -43.99 -31.22
CA PHE A 113 -10.54 -43.27 -32.17
C PHE A 113 -12.05 -43.50 -31.85
N PRO A 114 -12.87 -42.44 -31.68
CA PRO A 114 -14.25 -42.56 -31.19
C PRO A 114 -15.18 -43.50 -31.94
N LEU A 115 -15.01 -43.67 -33.25
CA LEU A 115 -15.85 -44.57 -34.05
C LEU A 115 -15.26 -45.96 -34.24
N LYS A 116 -14.08 -46.25 -33.69
CA LYS A 116 -13.49 -47.58 -33.79
C LYS A 116 -14.34 -48.56 -32.96
N LYS A 117 -15.09 -49.42 -33.65
CA LYS A 117 -15.99 -50.42 -33.05
C LYS A 117 -15.89 -51.69 -33.88
N GLY A 118 -15.58 -52.82 -33.23
CA GLY A 118 -15.36 -54.12 -33.88
C GLY A 118 -14.10 -54.84 -33.35
N GLU A 119 -13.82 -56.04 -33.87
CA GLU A 119 -12.70 -56.89 -33.39
C GLU A 119 -11.31 -56.45 -33.92
N PHE A 120 -11.26 -55.65 -35.00
CA PHE A 120 -10.02 -55.24 -35.67
C PHE A 120 -9.91 -53.71 -35.81
N PHE A 121 -9.76 -53.21 -37.04
CA PHE A 121 -9.65 -51.78 -37.36
C PHE A 121 -10.99 -51.18 -37.83
N GLU A 122 -12.09 -51.89 -37.58
CA GLU A 122 -13.42 -51.55 -38.05
C GLU A 122 -13.90 -50.20 -37.49
N ILE A 123 -14.61 -49.46 -38.34
CA ILE A 123 -15.24 -48.20 -37.98
C ILE A 123 -16.74 -48.49 -37.89
N ASN A 124 -17.37 -48.16 -36.77
CA ASN A 124 -18.80 -48.36 -36.54
C ASN A 124 -19.30 -49.78 -36.92
N ASN A 125 -18.56 -50.82 -36.51
CA ASN A 125 -18.83 -52.24 -36.82
C ASN A 125 -18.87 -52.55 -38.34
N TRP A 126 -18.12 -51.79 -39.15
CA TRP A 126 -18.02 -51.99 -40.59
C TRP A 126 -16.57 -51.94 -41.08
N TRP A 127 -16.27 -52.83 -42.02
CA TRP A 127 -14.90 -53.16 -42.42
C TRP A 127 -14.51 -52.70 -43.82
N ALA A 128 -15.40 -52.18 -44.66
CA ALA A 128 -15.10 -51.76 -46.04
C ALA A 128 -15.49 -50.30 -46.32
N TRP A 129 -14.52 -49.43 -46.60
CA TRP A 129 -14.72 -47.99 -46.79
C TRP A 129 -14.17 -47.50 -48.13
N LEU A 130 -14.94 -46.68 -48.86
CA LEU A 130 -14.45 -46.03 -50.08
C LEU A 130 -13.47 -44.90 -49.75
N THR A 131 -12.44 -44.75 -50.58
CA THR A 131 -11.44 -43.69 -50.47
C THR A 131 -11.41 -42.80 -51.71
N SER A 132 -10.90 -41.57 -51.55
CA SER A 132 -10.77 -40.61 -52.64
C SER A 132 -9.73 -41.01 -53.69
N ASP A 133 -8.76 -41.87 -53.35
CA ASP A 133 -7.74 -42.38 -54.27
C ASP A 133 -8.22 -43.58 -55.11
N LYS A 134 -9.54 -43.71 -55.29
CA LYS A 134 -10.20 -44.80 -56.03
C LYS A 134 -9.74 -46.16 -55.53
N LYS A 135 -9.84 -46.41 -54.22
CA LYS A 135 -9.62 -47.72 -53.58
C LYS A 135 -10.77 -48.04 -52.62
N VAL A 136 -10.90 -49.31 -52.23
CA VAL A 136 -11.60 -49.70 -51.01
C VAL A 136 -10.56 -49.94 -49.93
N ALA A 137 -10.76 -49.38 -48.75
CA ALA A 137 -10.02 -49.68 -47.54
C ALA A 137 -10.72 -50.83 -46.79
N LYS A 138 -10.03 -51.97 -46.66
CA LYS A 138 -10.47 -53.14 -45.89
C LYS A 138 -9.84 -53.15 -44.51
N LEU A 139 -10.67 -53.05 -43.49
CA LEU A 139 -10.30 -52.93 -42.08
C LEU A 139 -10.58 -54.20 -41.26
N LYS A 140 -10.73 -55.36 -41.94
CA LYS A 140 -11.25 -56.63 -41.39
C LYS A 140 -10.20 -57.59 -40.80
N GLU A 141 -8.91 -57.25 -40.88
CA GLU A 141 -7.80 -58.16 -40.53
C GLU A 141 -6.68 -57.41 -39.79
N LYS A 142 -5.65 -58.15 -39.31
CA LYS A 142 -4.45 -57.56 -38.66
C LYS A 142 -3.71 -56.55 -39.56
N ASN A 143 -3.90 -56.62 -40.88
CA ASN A 143 -3.35 -55.67 -41.84
C ASN A 143 -4.48 -55.00 -42.63
N ILE A 144 -4.36 -53.69 -42.86
CA ILE A 144 -5.30 -52.94 -43.70
C ILE A 144 -4.95 -53.18 -45.16
N GLY A 145 -5.93 -53.63 -45.94
CA GLY A 145 -5.79 -53.81 -47.38
C GLY A 145 -6.38 -52.63 -48.14
N PHE A 146 -5.66 -52.10 -49.13
CA PHE A 146 -6.16 -51.08 -50.05
C PHE A 146 -6.15 -51.61 -51.48
N GLY A 147 -7.28 -51.58 -52.17
CA GLY A 147 -7.34 -52.01 -53.56
C GLY A 147 -8.74 -52.15 -54.13
N GLN A 148 -8.79 -52.73 -55.33
CA GLN A 148 -10.01 -53.15 -56.00
C GLN A 148 -10.31 -54.57 -55.53
N PHE A 149 -11.31 -54.72 -54.67
CA PHE A 149 -11.65 -56.02 -54.11
C PHE A 149 -12.88 -56.61 -54.80
N PHE A 150 -12.76 -57.89 -55.11
CA PHE A 150 -13.79 -58.68 -55.78
C PHE A 150 -14.16 -59.88 -54.92
N GLU A 151 -15.43 -60.21 -54.89
CA GLU A 151 -15.94 -61.47 -54.36
C GLU A 151 -16.20 -62.41 -55.55
N LYS A 152 -15.56 -63.57 -55.57
CA LYS A 152 -15.85 -64.58 -56.59
C LYS A 152 -17.22 -65.17 -56.32
N ARG A 153 -18.18 -64.89 -57.20
CA ARG A 153 -19.50 -65.51 -57.16
C ARG A 153 -19.69 -66.43 -58.35
N THR A 154 -20.42 -67.50 -58.11
CA THR A 154 -20.85 -68.42 -59.16
C THR A 154 -22.33 -68.20 -59.39
N ARG A 155 -22.71 -67.80 -60.60
CA ARG A 155 -24.12 -67.72 -60.97
C ARG A 155 -24.60 -69.13 -61.31
N GLU A 156 -25.71 -69.56 -60.71
CA GLU A 156 -26.40 -70.74 -61.23
C GLU A 156 -27.11 -70.38 -62.54
N PRO A 157 -27.09 -71.27 -63.56
CA PRO A 157 -27.79 -71.03 -64.80
C PRO A 157 -29.30 -70.87 -64.54
N ASN A 158 -29.88 -69.85 -65.16
CA ASN A 158 -31.29 -69.48 -65.01
C ASN A 158 -32.22 -70.65 -65.45
N PRO A 159 -33.13 -71.18 -64.61
CA PRO A 159 -33.96 -72.34 -64.97
C PRO A 159 -34.97 -72.09 -66.09
N LYS A 160 -35.18 -70.84 -66.53
CA LYS A 160 -36.26 -70.46 -67.47
C LYS A 160 -35.86 -70.31 -68.94
N ALA A 161 -34.69 -70.81 -69.34
CA ALA A 161 -34.32 -70.90 -70.76
C ALA A 161 -34.06 -72.36 -71.15
N PHE A 162 -35.12 -73.16 -71.25
CA PHE A 162 -35.06 -74.50 -71.83
C PHE A 162 -36.16 -74.68 -72.88
N THR A 163 -35.79 -74.53 -74.15
CA THR A 163 -36.47 -75.17 -75.28
C THR A 163 -35.57 -76.26 -75.85
N ALA A 164 -36.22 -77.31 -76.35
CA ALA A 164 -35.72 -78.66 -76.46
C ALA A 164 -34.50 -78.86 -77.39
N TYR A 165 -33.78 -79.95 -77.10
CA TYR A 165 -32.69 -80.60 -77.84
C TYR A 165 -31.26 -80.09 -77.62
N SER A 166 -30.59 -80.62 -76.60
CA SER A 166 -29.28 -81.29 -76.73
C SER A 166 -28.73 -81.76 -75.39
N ARG A 167 -27.86 -82.78 -75.46
CA ARG A 167 -27.28 -83.57 -74.36
C ARG A 167 -26.57 -82.73 -73.29
N TRP A 168 -26.68 -83.23 -72.06
CA TRP A 168 -26.07 -82.76 -70.82
C TRP A 168 -24.54 -82.62 -70.90
N SER A 169 -24.01 -81.46 -70.49
CA SER A 169 -22.72 -81.32 -69.83
C SER A 169 -22.97 -80.61 -68.49
N PRO A 170 -22.69 -81.23 -67.33
CA PRO A 170 -22.81 -80.56 -66.06
C PRO A 170 -21.57 -79.68 -65.84
N SER A 171 -21.79 -78.47 -65.30
CA SER A 171 -20.79 -77.56 -64.72
C SER A 171 -20.01 -76.62 -65.65
N SER A 172 -20.69 -75.58 -66.16
CA SER A 172 -20.03 -74.27 -66.32
C SER A 172 -20.65 -73.29 -65.34
N ARG A 173 -20.26 -73.39 -64.06
CA ARG A 173 -20.46 -72.29 -63.12
C ARG A 173 -19.57 -71.14 -63.62
N GLU A 174 -20.16 -70.13 -64.25
CA GLU A 174 -19.43 -68.91 -64.58
C GLU A 174 -19.06 -68.22 -63.26
N ALA A 175 -17.76 -68.26 -62.95
CA ALA A 175 -17.20 -67.46 -61.88
C ALA A 175 -17.09 -66.02 -62.40
N TYR A 176 -17.90 -65.13 -61.85
CA TYR A 176 -17.77 -63.70 -62.09
C TYR A 176 -17.28 -63.01 -60.82
N ASN A 177 -16.55 -61.92 -61.01
CA ASN A 177 -16.07 -61.08 -59.93
C ASN A 177 -17.15 -60.05 -59.61
N GLU A 178 -17.83 -60.19 -58.48
CA GLU A 178 -18.75 -59.17 -57.99
C GLU A 178 -17.96 -58.16 -57.13
N PHE A 179 -18.07 -56.86 -57.44
CA PHE A 179 -17.39 -55.84 -56.63
C PHE A 179 -17.88 -55.91 -55.19
N GLN A 180 -16.94 -55.89 -54.25
CA GLN A 180 -17.31 -55.79 -52.84
C GLN A 180 -17.94 -54.44 -52.54
N ILE A 181 -18.94 -54.48 -51.67
CA ILE A 181 -19.74 -53.34 -51.29
C ILE A 181 -19.04 -52.61 -50.13
N ALA A 182 -18.85 -51.30 -50.28
CA ALA A 182 -18.21 -50.43 -49.30
C ALA A 182 -19.16 -49.30 -48.85
N LYS A 183 -18.92 -48.77 -47.65
CA LYS A 183 -19.61 -47.58 -47.12
C LYS A 183 -18.75 -46.33 -47.29
N VAL A 184 -19.33 -45.18 -46.99
CA VAL A 184 -18.66 -43.87 -47.06
C VAL A 184 -18.64 -43.21 -45.69
N ILE A 185 -17.49 -42.67 -45.31
CA ILE A 185 -17.33 -41.74 -44.19
C ILE A 185 -16.74 -40.46 -44.78
N ALA A 186 -17.28 -39.31 -44.40
CA ALA A 186 -16.78 -38.03 -44.88
C ALA A 186 -15.71 -37.47 -43.94
N VAL A 187 -14.72 -36.78 -44.54
CA VAL A 187 -13.70 -36.00 -43.85
C VAL A 187 -13.74 -34.54 -44.31
N ASN A 188 -13.41 -33.61 -43.42
CA ASN A 188 -13.34 -32.18 -43.66
C ASN A 188 -12.01 -31.62 -43.12
N ALA A 189 -11.38 -30.72 -43.86
CA ALA A 189 -10.04 -30.18 -43.55
C ALA A 189 -10.05 -28.71 -43.10
N SER A 190 -11.22 -28.12 -42.84
CA SER A 190 -11.35 -26.68 -42.53
C SER A 190 -10.57 -26.21 -41.30
N PHE A 191 -10.13 -27.10 -40.42
CA PHE A 191 -9.38 -26.76 -39.20
C PHE A 191 -7.91 -27.24 -39.19
N GLN A 192 -7.38 -27.74 -40.32
CA GLN A 192 -5.99 -28.25 -40.37
C GLN A 192 -4.96 -27.15 -40.04
N ASP A 193 -5.20 -25.92 -40.51
CA ASP A 193 -4.29 -24.79 -40.32
C ASP A 193 -4.77 -23.78 -39.26
N SER A 194 -5.89 -24.07 -38.59
CA SER A 194 -6.48 -23.17 -37.59
C SER A 194 -5.87 -23.40 -36.21
N SER A 195 -5.75 -22.33 -35.40
CA SER A 195 -5.38 -22.46 -33.99
C SER A 195 -6.48 -23.17 -33.18
N TYR A 196 -6.19 -23.54 -31.94
CA TYR A 196 -7.20 -24.15 -31.06
C TYR A 196 -8.31 -23.16 -30.73
N ILE A 197 -7.97 -21.89 -30.49
CA ILE A 197 -8.97 -20.87 -30.21
C ILE A 197 -9.83 -20.57 -31.44
N ASP A 198 -9.28 -20.57 -32.66
CA ASP A 198 -10.07 -20.38 -33.89
C ASP A 198 -11.14 -21.47 -34.06
N ARG A 199 -10.82 -22.71 -33.67
CA ARG A 199 -11.78 -23.83 -33.69
C ARG A 199 -12.92 -23.58 -32.72
N ILE A 200 -12.58 -23.18 -31.49
CA ILE A 200 -13.56 -22.84 -30.45
C ILE A 200 -14.45 -21.70 -30.94
N ASN A 201 -13.87 -20.60 -31.43
CA ASN A 201 -14.59 -19.43 -31.93
C ASN A 201 -15.54 -19.81 -33.07
N THR A 202 -15.07 -20.62 -34.02
CA THR A 202 -15.93 -21.10 -35.11
C THR A 202 -17.12 -21.91 -34.59
N PHE A 203 -16.93 -22.79 -33.59
CA PHE A 203 -18.04 -23.53 -32.99
C PHE A 203 -19.02 -22.60 -32.25
N LEU A 204 -18.51 -21.58 -31.56
CA LEU A 204 -19.31 -20.58 -30.86
C LEU A 204 -20.15 -19.73 -31.83
N GLU A 205 -19.53 -19.23 -32.90
CA GLU A 205 -20.17 -18.40 -33.93
C GLU A 205 -21.30 -19.13 -34.65
N ILE A 206 -21.10 -20.42 -34.96
CA ILE A 206 -22.11 -21.26 -35.64
C ILE A 206 -23.15 -21.83 -34.65
N GLY A 207 -22.93 -21.70 -33.34
CA GLY A 207 -23.81 -22.22 -32.31
C GLY A 207 -23.76 -23.75 -32.15
N LEU A 208 -22.60 -24.35 -32.43
CA LEU A 208 -22.37 -25.79 -32.28
C LEU A 208 -21.90 -26.12 -30.87
N ASP A 209 -22.55 -27.07 -30.22
CA ASP A 209 -22.06 -27.64 -28.96
C ASP A 209 -20.87 -28.57 -29.20
N PHE A 210 -19.90 -28.55 -28.29
CA PHE A 210 -18.72 -29.39 -28.37
C PHE A 210 -18.27 -29.83 -26.98
N LYS A 211 -17.85 -31.10 -26.89
CA LYS A 211 -17.39 -31.71 -25.64
C LYS A 211 -16.32 -32.77 -25.91
N PRO A 212 -15.40 -33.04 -24.97
CA PRO A 212 -14.40 -34.08 -25.16
C PRO A 212 -15.09 -35.44 -25.23
N PHE A 213 -14.55 -36.33 -26.07
CA PHE A 213 -15.08 -37.68 -26.24
C PHE A 213 -14.93 -38.51 -24.97
N SER A 214 -13.81 -38.33 -24.25
CA SER A 214 -13.51 -38.96 -22.96
C SER A 214 -13.66 -37.97 -21.80
N ASN A 215 -13.96 -38.47 -20.60
CA ASN A 215 -13.90 -37.74 -19.31
C ASN A 215 -14.83 -36.51 -19.19
N GLN A 216 -16.14 -36.72 -19.29
CA GLN A 216 -17.14 -35.64 -19.16
C GLN A 216 -17.56 -35.30 -17.71
N GLU A 217 -17.06 -36.03 -16.70
CA GLU A 217 -17.42 -35.81 -15.29
C GLU A 217 -16.29 -35.24 -14.41
N ASP A 218 -15.10 -35.06 -14.99
CA ASP A 218 -13.89 -34.62 -14.27
C ASP A 218 -13.95 -33.12 -13.87
N SER A 219 -13.27 -32.76 -12.79
CA SER A 219 -13.13 -31.38 -12.30
C SER A 219 -12.55 -30.45 -13.36
N ASP A 220 -11.59 -30.93 -14.15
CA ASP A 220 -10.92 -30.13 -15.18
C ASP A 220 -11.88 -29.74 -16.31
N TYR A 221 -12.79 -30.66 -16.70
CA TYR A 221 -13.82 -30.35 -17.69
C TYR A 221 -14.86 -29.37 -17.15
N LYS A 222 -15.24 -29.49 -15.87
CA LYS A 222 -16.14 -28.51 -15.22
C LYS A 222 -15.50 -27.12 -15.18
N ALA A 223 -14.21 -27.02 -14.86
CA ALA A 223 -13.46 -25.77 -14.89
C ALA A 223 -13.37 -25.19 -16.32
N PHE A 224 -13.18 -26.05 -17.34
CA PHE A 224 -13.23 -25.66 -18.74
C PHE A 224 -14.59 -25.07 -19.13
N LEU A 225 -15.72 -25.71 -18.75
CA LEU A 225 -17.05 -25.20 -19.04
C LEU A 225 -17.33 -23.86 -18.35
N MET A 226 -16.89 -23.67 -17.10
CA MET A 226 -16.98 -22.39 -16.41
C MET A 226 -16.18 -21.31 -17.15
N THR A 227 -14.97 -21.64 -17.61
CA THR A 227 -14.12 -20.74 -18.40
C THR A 227 -14.76 -20.40 -19.75
N LEU A 228 -15.36 -21.38 -20.43
CA LEU A 228 -16.03 -21.19 -21.72
C LEU A 228 -17.25 -20.27 -21.59
N SER A 229 -18.05 -20.45 -20.54
CA SER A 229 -19.17 -19.55 -20.23
C SER A 229 -18.71 -18.12 -19.97
N LYS A 230 -17.60 -17.95 -19.23
CA LYS A 230 -16.98 -16.63 -19.00
C LYS A 230 -16.48 -16.00 -20.30
N TYR A 231 -15.82 -16.78 -21.16
CA TYR A 231 -15.32 -16.32 -22.47
C TYR A 231 -16.46 -15.87 -23.39
N LYS A 232 -17.54 -16.65 -23.50
CA LYS A 232 -18.76 -16.27 -24.24
C LYS A 232 -19.33 -14.92 -23.77
N LEU A 233 -19.40 -14.72 -22.46
CA LEU A 233 -19.88 -13.46 -21.89
C LEU A 233 -18.96 -12.29 -22.27
N LEU A 234 -17.63 -12.48 -22.16
CA LEU A 234 -16.65 -11.45 -22.51
C LEU A 234 -16.68 -11.09 -23.99
N LEU A 235 -16.81 -12.07 -24.90
CA LEU A 235 -16.97 -11.81 -26.34
C LEU A 235 -18.20 -10.94 -26.62
N SER A 236 -19.33 -11.28 -25.99
CA SER A 236 -20.56 -10.51 -26.11
C SER A 236 -20.44 -9.08 -25.57
N LEU A 237 -19.63 -8.86 -24.52
CA LEU A 237 -19.37 -7.51 -23.99
C LEU A 237 -18.43 -6.73 -24.91
N ASN A 238 -17.39 -7.37 -25.44
CA ASN A 238 -16.39 -6.75 -26.31
C ASN A 238 -16.95 -6.32 -27.67
N SER A 239 -18.00 -7.01 -28.16
CA SER A 239 -18.67 -6.65 -29.40
C SER A 239 -19.62 -5.45 -29.29
N LYS A 240 -19.88 -4.93 -28.08
CA LYS A 240 -20.76 -3.77 -27.88
C LYS A 240 -20.00 -2.47 -28.09
N GLU A 241 -20.55 -1.58 -28.91
CA GLU A 241 -20.01 -0.23 -29.13
C GLU A 241 -20.03 0.61 -27.84
N GLN A 242 -21.08 0.44 -27.03
CA GLN A 242 -21.21 1.07 -25.73
C GLN A 242 -21.70 0.04 -24.68
N LEU A 243 -20.97 -0.06 -23.58
CA LEU A 243 -21.36 -0.89 -22.44
C LEU A 243 -22.45 -0.19 -21.62
N ASP A 244 -23.25 -0.97 -20.90
CA ASP A 244 -24.25 -0.41 -20.01
C ASP A 244 -23.59 0.39 -18.87
N ILE A 245 -24.35 1.36 -18.35
CA ILE A 245 -23.84 2.31 -17.34
C ILE A 245 -23.40 1.58 -16.08
N ILE A 246 -24.16 0.59 -15.61
CA ILE A 246 -23.83 -0.14 -14.37
C ILE A 246 -22.51 -0.88 -14.54
N THR A 247 -22.33 -1.61 -15.65
CA THR A 247 -21.08 -2.32 -15.96
C THR A 247 -19.90 -1.36 -16.01
N SER A 248 -20.06 -0.19 -16.62
CA SER A 248 -18.98 0.79 -16.79
C SER A 248 -18.58 1.49 -15.49
N TRP A 249 -19.51 1.66 -14.53
CA TRP A 249 -19.29 2.50 -13.34
C TRP A 249 -19.17 1.72 -12.02
N LYS A 250 -19.56 0.44 -11.96
CA LYS A 250 -19.53 -0.36 -10.72
C LYS A 250 -18.15 -0.48 -10.05
N ASN A 251 -17.08 -0.30 -10.82
CA ASN A 251 -15.70 -0.44 -10.34
C ASN A 251 -15.02 0.90 -10.01
N ILE A 252 -15.75 2.02 -10.02
CA ILE A 252 -15.14 3.36 -9.89
C ILE A 252 -14.23 3.50 -8.66
N ASP A 253 -14.67 3.03 -7.49
CA ASP A 253 -13.85 3.08 -6.26
C ASP A 253 -12.83 1.93 -6.20
N TYR A 254 -13.21 0.74 -6.69
CA TYR A 254 -12.35 -0.44 -6.72
C TYR A 254 -11.09 -0.19 -7.57
N PHE A 255 -11.26 0.51 -8.69
CA PHE A 255 -10.19 0.85 -9.62
C PHE A 255 -9.08 1.64 -8.92
N SER A 256 -9.46 2.65 -8.14
CA SER A 256 -8.50 3.56 -7.53
C SER A 256 -7.91 3.10 -6.22
N VAL A 257 -8.70 2.44 -5.37
CA VAL A 257 -8.28 2.12 -3.99
C VAL A 257 -8.72 0.73 -3.50
N ARG A 258 -9.20 -0.13 -4.41
CA ARG A 258 -9.66 -1.50 -4.12
C ARG A 258 -10.77 -1.58 -3.06
N LEU A 259 -11.54 -0.51 -2.91
CA LEU A 259 -12.79 -0.51 -2.16
C LEU A 259 -13.83 -1.47 -2.79
N PRO A 260 -14.85 -1.91 -2.05
CA PRO A 260 -15.85 -2.85 -2.55
C PRO A 260 -16.46 -2.43 -3.89
N VAL A 261 -16.62 -3.39 -4.80
CA VAL A 261 -17.34 -3.19 -6.06
C VAL A 261 -18.78 -2.81 -5.75
N ILE A 262 -19.30 -1.81 -6.45
CA ILE A 262 -20.64 -1.27 -6.19
C ILE A 262 -21.69 -2.24 -6.75
N ASP A 263 -22.56 -2.73 -5.87
CA ASP A 263 -23.65 -3.63 -6.26
C ASP A 263 -24.66 -2.93 -7.18
N ALA A 264 -25.20 -3.67 -8.14
CA ALA A 264 -26.18 -3.16 -9.11
C ALA A 264 -27.38 -2.47 -8.44
N ALA A 265 -27.83 -2.97 -7.29
CA ALA A 265 -28.94 -2.39 -6.53
C ALA A 265 -28.67 -0.94 -6.05
N VAL A 266 -27.41 -0.57 -5.80
CA VAL A 266 -27.03 0.79 -5.39
C VAL A 266 -27.34 1.81 -6.48
N PHE A 267 -27.27 1.41 -7.75
CA PHE A 267 -27.55 2.29 -8.88
C PHE A 267 -29.04 2.60 -9.04
N THR A 268 -29.91 1.65 -8.69
CA THR A 268 -31.35 1.70 -9.01
C THR A 268 -32.24 2.05 -7.81
N ASP A 269 -31.77 1.79 -6.59
CA ASP A 269 -32.52 2.03 -5.34
C ASP A 269 -32.83 3.52 -5.14
N ASN A 270 -34.07 3.81 -4.73
CA ASN A 270 -34.60 5.18 -4.60
C ASN A 270 -33.87 6.03 -3.55
N HIS A 271 -33.26 5.41 -2.54
CA HIS A 271 -32.53 6.08 -1.48
C HIS A 271 -31.01 6.01 -1.64
N LYS A 272 -30.53 5.40 -2.73
CA LYS A 272 -29.10 5.28 -3.07
C LYS A 272 -28.80 6.02 -4.38
N GLY A 273 -27.70 5.67 -5.01
CA GLY A 273 -27.18 6.27 -6.24
C GLY A 273 -25.70 6.57 -6.13
N LEU A 274 -25.13 7.13 -7.21
CA LEU A 274 -23.74 7.57 -7.24
C LEU A 274 -23.60 9.08 -7.07
N TRP A 275 -22.57 9.50 -6.32
CA TRP A 275 -22.21 10.91 -6.16
C TRP A 275 -21.83 11.57 -7.48
N GLU A 276 -21.20 10.81 -8.39
CA GLU A 276 -20.76 11.24 -9.71
C GLU A 276 -21.92 11.32 -10.73
N PHE A 277 -23.12 10.90 -10.34
CA PHE A 277 -24.34 11.06 -11.15
C PHE A 277 -25.21 12.23 -10.68
N TYR A 278 -24.85 12.85 -9.55
CA TYR A 278 -25.53 14.03 -9.05
C TYR A 278 -24.92 15.29 -9.68
N ALA A 279 -25.69 15.92 -10.58
CA ALA A 279 -25.31 17.13 -11.31
C ALA A 279 -26.04 18.36 -10.74
N PRO A 280 -25.45 19.10 -9.78
CA PRO A 280 -26.04 20.34 -9.30
C PRO A 280 -26.11 21.38 -10.42
N GLU A 281 -27.08 22.29 -10.36
CA GLU A 281 -27.35 23.27 -11.43
C GLU A 281 -26.11 24.10 -11.80
N SER A 282 -25.32 24.51 -10.80
CA SER A 282 -24.10 25.30 -10.95
C SER A 282 -22.92 24.55 -11.60
N GLN A 283 -23.02 23.24 -11.79
CA GLN A 283 -21.95 22.40 -12.36
C GLN A 283 -22.41 21.55 -13.55
N GLN A 284 -23.62 21.77 -14.09
CA GLN A 284 -24.17 20.94 -15.17
C GLN A 284 -23.27 20.91 -16.42
N ASP A 285 -22.48 21.95 -16.66
CA ASP A 285 -21.51 22.03 -17.76
C ASP A 285 -20.42 20.95 -17.70
N LYS A 286 -20.16 20.37 -16.51
CA LYS A 286 -19.22 19.26 -16.30
C LYS A 286 -19.81 17.88 -16.60
N PHE A 287 -21.11 17.78 -16.89
CA PHE A 287 -21.80 16.51 -17.09
C PHE A 287 -22.30 16.35 -18.53
N ASN A 288 -22.33 15.11 -19.00
CA ASN A 288 -23.03 14.69 -20.20
C ASN A 288 -24.40 14.13 -19.80
N LYS A 289 -25.45 14.55 -20.52
CA LYS A 289 -26.78 13.95 -20.41
C LYS A 289 -26.86 12.76 -21.37
N VAL A 290 -27.08 11.57 -20.84
CA VAL A 290 -27.07 10.29 -21.59
C VAL A 290 -28.37 9.53 -21.33
N GLN A 291 -28.86 8.80 -22.33
CA GLN A 291 -30.01 7.92 -22.21
C GLN A 291 -29.60 6.54 -21.67
N SER A 292 -30.36 6.02 -20.71
CA SER A 292 -30.16 4.70 -20.13
C SER A 292 -31.43 3.86 -20.23
N GLU A 293 -31.31 2.59 -20.61
CA GLU A 293 -32.43 1.64 -20.56
C GLU A 293 -32.78 1.24 -19.12
N THR A 294 -31.82 1.37 -18.19
CA THR A 294 -32.02 1.12 -16.77
C THR A 294 -32.13 2.45 -16.02
N SER A 295 -33.14 2.59 -15.17
CA SER A 295 -33.29 3.76 -14.30
C SER A 295 -32.21 3.78 -13.22
N VAL A 296 -31.11 4.48 -13.49
CA VAL A 296 -30.01 4.69 -12.54
C VAL A 296 -30.08 6.10 -11.96
N ARG A 297 -29.56 6.28 -10.74
CA ARG A 297 -29.81 7.49 -9.94
C ARG A 297 -28.52 8.17 -9.47
N GLY A 298 -28.57 9.50 -9.44
CA GLY A 298 -27.60 10.33 -8.74
C GLY A 298 -27.95 10.49 -7.26
N ARG A 299 -26.92 10.51 -6.42
CA ARG A 299 -27.03 10.70 -4.98
C ARG A 299 -26.35 12.02 -4.62
N ASN A 300 -27.10 12.98 -4.06
CA ASN A 300 -26.48 14.20 -3.53
C ASN A 300 -25.49 13.82 -2.40
N PRO A 301 -24.18 14.09 -2.54
CA PRO A 301 -23.18 13.75 -1.52
C PRO A 301 -23.42 14.47 -0.18
N ALA A 302 -24.06 15.64 -0.18
CA ALA A 302 -24.33 16.38 1.05
C ALA A 302 -25.24 15.63 2.02
N LEU A 303 -26.10 14.75 1.50
CA LEU A 303 -26.99 13.92 2.31
C LEU A 303 -26.30 12.68 2.90
N ASP A 304 -25.04 12.41 2.54
CA ASP A 304 -24.23 11.33 3.11
C ASP A 304 -23.16 11.86 4.09
N ILE A 305 -23.20 13.16 4.41
CA ILE A 305 -22.28 13.78 5.39
C ILE A 305 -22.52 13.17 6.78
N GLN A 306 -21.41 12.78 7.40
CA GLN A 306 -21.32 12.32 8.78
C GLN A 306 -20.82 13.48 9.65
N TYR A 307 -21.66 13.95 10.55
CA TYR A 307 -21.34 15.00 11.53
C TYR A 307 -20.58 14.40 12.71
N ALA A 308 -19.38 13.90 12.44
CA ALA A 308 -18.52 13.29 13.44
C ALA A 308 -17.04 13.60 13.19
N PRO A 309 -16.23 13.68 14.25
CA PRO A 309 -14.81 13.92 14.13
C PRO A 309 -14.07 12.70 13.58
N VAL A 310 -13.02 12.97 12.80
CA VAL A 310 -12.01 11.98 12.39
C VAL A 310 -10.68 12.36 13.03
N ALA A 311 -10.10 11.45 13.82
CA ALA A 311 -8.77 11.60 14.40
C ALA A 311 -7.74 10.87 13.55
N ILE A 312 -6.66 11.57 13.20
CA ILE A 312 -5.54 11.01 12.41
C ILE A 312 -4.23 11.24 13.17
N ASP A 313 -3.61 10.13 13.61
CA ASP A 313 -2.24 10.12 14.09
C ASP A 313 -1.31 9.77 12.91
N PHE A 314 -0.74 10.79 12.27
CA PHE A 314 0.22 10.63 11.17
C PHE A 314 1.61 10.31 11.74
N GLY A 315 1.88 9.04 12.03
CA GLY A 315 3.14 8.59 12.60
C GLY A 315 4.27 8.35 11.59
N THR A 316 5.50 8.24 12.09
CA THR A 316 6.72 8.04 11.28
C THR A 316 6.72 6.72 10.52
N SER A 317 6.32 5.63 11.17
CA SER A 317 6.30 4.28 10.58
C SER A 317 4.89 3.88 10.09
N SER A 318 3.86 4.30 10.83
CA SER A 318 2.45 3.98 10.57
C SER A 318 1.54 5.14 10.96
N THR A 319 0.39 5.22 10.30
CA THR A 319 -0.71 6.15 10.54
C THR A 319 -1.90 5.41 11.15
N VAL A 320 -2.49 5.96 12.20
CA VAL A 320 -3.74 5.44 12.78
C VAL A 320 -4.87 6.42 12.48
N VAL A 321 -6.02 5.89 12.09
CA VAL A 321 -7.24 6.68 11.87
C VAL A 321 -8.34 6.13 12.77
N ALA A 322 -8.97 7.01 13.54
CA ALA A 322 -10.12 6.70 14.37
C ALA A 322 -11.30 7.62 14.00
N ILE A 323 -12.51 7.11 14.11
CA ILE A 323 -13.75 7.85 13.92
C ILE A 323 -14.69 7.62 15.08
N ARG A 324 -15.62 8.54 15.29
CA ARG A 324 -16.74 8.37 16.22
C ARG A 324 -18.05 8.17 15.46
N GLN A 325 -18.80 7.12 15.76
CA GLN A 325 -20.14 6.90 15.22
C GLN A 325 -21.09 6.46 16.33
N ASN A 326 -22.21 7.18 16.51
CA ASN A 326 -23.22 6.89 17.53
C ASN A 326 -22.61 6.74 18.95
N GLY A 327 -21.65 7.60 19.31
CA GLY A 327 -20.96 7.58 20.59
C GLY A 327 -19.96 6.43 20.77
N ARG A 328 -19.63 5.70 19.71
CA ARG A 328 -18.61 4.62 19.73
C ARG A 328 -17.41 5.01 18.89
N ASP A 329 -16.22 4.74 19.43
CA ASP A 329 -14.96 4.93 18.72
C ASP A 329 -14.60 3.69 17.91
N GLU A 330 -14.18 3.90 16.67
CA GLU A 330 -13.82 2.84 15.74
C GLU A 330 -12.50 3.15 15.04
N LEU A 331 -11.59 2.18 15.03
CA LEU A 331 -10.34 2.25 14.29
C LEU A 331 -10.55 1.81 12.83
N LEU A 332 -9.90 2.51 11.90
CA LEU A 332 -9.99 2.21 10.47
C LEU A 332 -8.75 1.48 9.95
N ARG A 333 -9.00 0.41 9.20
CA ARG A 333 -7.99 -0.30 8.40
C ARG A 333 -7.99 0.26 6.98
N ILE A 334 -6.85 0.77 6.53
CA ILE A 334 -6.71 1.51 5.27
C ILE A 334 -5.83 0.72 4.30
N GLY A 335 -6.34 0.49 3.08
CA GLY A 335 -5.59 -0.20 2.03
C GLY A 335 -5.49 -1.73 2.21
N ILE A 336 -6.36 -2.33 3.03
CA ILE A 336 -6.48 -3.79 3.13
C ILE A 336 -7.14 -4.33 1.86
N GLN A 337 -6.48 -5.29 1.22
CA GLN A 337 -6.98 -5.91 -0.01
C GLN A 337 -8.10 -6.91 0.28
N GLY A 338 -8.98 -7.13 -0.70
CA GLY A 338 -10.06 -8.13 -0.61
C GLY A 338 -9.57 -9.55 -0.26
N LYS A 339 -8.36 -9.92 -0.72
CA LYS A 339 -7.68 -11.19 -0.38
C LYS A 339 -7.38 -11.34 1.12
N ASP A 340 -7.23 -10.23 1.82
CA ASP A 340 -6.83 -10.15 3.23
C ASP A 340 -8.01 -9.92 4.17
N LEU A 341 -9.20 -9.53 3.66
CA LEU A 341 -10.41 -9.33 4.46
C LEU A 341 -10.91 -10.61 5.14
N ASN A 342 -10.61 -11.78 4.56
CA ASN A 342 -10.99 -13.09 5.10
C ASN A 342 -10.01 -13.62 6.15
N LYS A 343 -8.88 -12.94 6.39
CA LYS A 343 -7.92 -13.32 7.43
C LYS A 343 -8.40 -12.84 8.80
N ALA A 344 -7.96 -13.51 9.86
CA ALA A 344 -8.20 -13.05 11.22
C ALA A 344 -7.68 -11.61 11.39
N ILE A 345 -8.48 -10.76 12.03
CA ILE A 345 -8.13 -9.38 12.33
C ILE A 345 -6.99 -9.39 13.36
N SER A 346 -5.97 -8.56 13.14
CA SER A 346 -4.88 -8.33 14.09
C SER A 346 -4.73 -6.84 14.37
N ALA A 347 -4.17 -6.49 15.52
CA ALA A 347 -4.03 -5.10 15.95
C ALA A 347 -3.17 -4.26 14.99
N GLU A 348 -2.16 -4.89 14.38
CA GLU A 348 -1.24 -4.26 13.43
C GLU A 348 -1.94 -3.84 12.13
N GLN A 349 -3.13 -4.37 11.82
CA GLN A 349 -3.90 -3.95 10.65
C GLN A 349 -4.45 -2.53 10.78
N PHE A 350 -4.61 -2.02 12.01
CA PHE A 350 -5.05 -0.65 12.30
C PHE A 350 -3.87 0.36 12.28
N GLU A 351 -2.63 -0.14 12.21
CA GLU A 351 -1.43 0.66 12.03
C GLU A 351 -1.05 0.71 10.54
N ASN A 352 -1.59 1.68 9.81
CA ASN A 352 -1.47 1.78 8.36
C ASN A 352 -0.07 2.27 7.95
N PRO A 353 0.80 1.48 7.30
CA PRO A 353 2.16 1.91 6.97
C PRO A 353 2.24 3.24 6.22
N THR A 354 3.16 4.12 6.60
CA THR A 354 3.30 5.47 6.03
C THR A 354 4.22 5.47 4.80
N ILE A 355 3.83 4.70 3.77
CA ILE A 355 4.67 4.42 2.58
C ILE A 355 3.85 4.41 1.28
N LEU A 356 4.53 4.64 0.15
CA LEU A 356 3.98 4.58 -1.20
C LEU A 356 4.87 3.73 -2.11
N GLU A 357 4.32 3.16 -3.17
CA GLU A 357 5.07 2.45 -4.22
C GLU A 357 4.59 2.92 -5.59
N PHE A 358 5.51 3.34 -6.46
CA PHE A 358 5.19 3.84 -7.80
C PHE A 358 5.52 2.80 -8.88
N LEU A 359 4.49 2.23 -9.49
CA LEU A 359 4.64 1.18 -10.50
C LEU A 359 4.78 1.78 -11.91
N ASN A 360 4.11 2.91 -12.16
CA ASN A 360 4.15 3.64 -13.42
C ASN A 360 3.88 5.14 -13.18
N LEU A 361 4.94 5.95 -13.09
CA LEU A 361 4.87 7.38 -12.79
C LEU A 361 4.14 8.17 -13.87
N ASN A 362 4.38 7.89 -15.15
CA ASN A 362 3.79 8.66 -16.26
C ASN A 362 2.25 8.50 -16.30
N GLU A 363 1.76 7.26 -16.20
CA GLU A 363 0.32 6.99 -16.19
C GLU A 363 -0.32 7.50 -14.88
N PHE A 364 0.37 7.37 -13.75
CA PHE A 364 -0.06 7.93 -12.48
C PHE A 364 -0.21 9.46 -12.56
N GLN A 365 0.82 10.18 -13.00
CA GLN A 365 0.82 11.64 -13.07
C GLN A 365 -0.27 12.18 -14.01
N THR A 366 -0.45 11.51 -15.16
CA THR A 366 -1.52 11.86 -16.11
C THR A 366 -2.89 11.78 -15.45
N ALA A 367 -3.17 10.70 -14.72
CA ALA A 367 -4.43 10.55 -13.98
C ALA A 367 -4.54 11.51 -12.79
N TRP A 368 -3.44 11.71 -12.05
CA TRP A 368 -3.40 12.58 -10.87
C TRP A 368 -3.68 14.05 -11.21
N GLN A 369 -3.26 14.50 -12.38
CA GLN A 369 -3.44 15.88 -12.84
C GLN A 369 -4.71 16.09 -13.68
N SER A 370 -5.45 15.01 -14.02
CA SER A 370 -6.61 15.13 -14.91
C SER A 370 -7.78 15.87 -14.29
N GLU A 371 -7.96 15.76 -12.97
CA GLU A 371 -9.04 16.39 -12.22
C GLU A 371 -8.63 16.67 -10.77
N ALA A 372 -9.21 17.73 -10.20
CA ALA A 372 -8.93 18.10 -8.82
C ALA A 372 -9.51 17.09 -7.82
N TYR A 373 -10.71 16.56 -8.07
CA TYR A 373 -11.46 15.78 -7.10
C TYR A 373 -11.65 14.33 -7.57
N ARG A 374 -11.27 13.37 -6.71
CA ARG A 374 -11.29 11.94 -6.95
C ARG A 374 -10.72 11.53 -8.30
N PRO A 375 -9.51 11.98 -8.70
CA PRO A 375 -8.90 11.54 -9.94
C PRO A 375 -8.92 10.01 -10.05
N LEU A 376 -9.18 9.50 -11.25
CA LEU A 376 -9.16 8.07 -11.55
C LEU A 376 -7.72 7.56 -11.64
N VAL A 377 -6.96 7.70 -10.55
CA VAL A 377 -5.65 7.07 -10.37
C VAL A 377 -5.85 5.57 -10.35
N ASN A 378 -5.10 4.82 -11.15
CA ASN A 378 -5.16 3.36 -11.15
C ASN A 378 -4.34 2.80 -9.98
N TRP A 379 -4.93 1.90 -9.19
CA TRP A 379 -4.21 1.15 -8.17
C TRP A 379 -3.01 0.37 -8.74
N ASP A 380 -3.09 -0.09 -10.00
CA ASP A 380 -1.98 -0.82 -10.63
C ASP A 380 -0.84 0.09 -11.13
N HIS A 381 -0.94 1.41 -10.92
CA HIS A 381 0.13 2.38 -11.20
C HIS A 381 0.80 2.90 -9.92
N VAL A 382 0.11 2.85 -8.79
CA VAL A 382 0.62 3.29 -7.50
C VAL A 382 -0.08 2.56 -6.35
N HIS A 383 0.71 2.04 -5.41
CA HIS A 383 0.21 1.43 -4.18
C HIS A 383 0.47 2.32 -2.96
N CYS A 384 -0.31 2.08 -1.91
CA CYS A 384 -0.22 2.77 -0.63
C CYS A 384 -0.29 1.78 0.54
N SER A 385 0.34 2.14 1.67
CA SER A 385 0.15 1.46 2.96
C SER A 385 0.53 -0.03 2.91
N HIS A 386 -0.36 -0.93 3.35
CA HIS A 386 -0.10 -2.35 3.51
C HIS A 386 0.33 -3.05 2.21
N GLU A 387 -0.20 -2.66 1.04
CA GLU A 387 0.19 -3.29 -0.23
C GLU A 387 1.62 -2.90 -0.63
N ALA A 388 1.99 -1.62 -0.53
CA ALA A 388 3.37 -1.19 -0.73
C ALA A 388 4.35 -1.86 0.26
N LYS A 389 3.89 -2.13 1.50
CA LYS A 389 4.70 -2.83 2.52
C LYS A 389 4.88 -4.30 2.17
N ALA A 390 3.83 -4.92 1.63
CA ALA A 390 3.88 -6.29 1.15
C ALA A 390 4.85 -6.43 -0.02
N SER A 391 4.87 -5.49 -0.97
CA SER A 391 5.87 -5.44 -2.05
C SER A 391 7.29 -5.37 -1.51
N LEU A 392 7.54 -4.53 -0.50
CA LEU A 392 8.86 -4.45 0.17
C LEU A 392 9.26 -5.78 0.81
N ASN A 393 8.36 -6.40 1.57
CA ASN A 393 8.65 -7.61 2.35
C ASN A 393 8.77 -8.88 1.48
N ASN A 394 8.03 -8.96 0.37
CA ASN A 394 7.96 -10.15 -0.47
C ASN A 394 9.07 -10.22 -1.52
N ASN A 395 9.94 -9.21 -1.60
CA ASN A 395 11.13 -9.21 -2.47
C ASN A 395 12.22 -10.16 -1.95
N LYS A 396 12.01 -11.47 -2.15
CA LYS A 396 12.96 -12.53 -1.79
C LYS A 396 14.31 -12.43 -2.52
N GLU A 397 14.39 -11.66 -3.61
CA GLU A 397 15.60 -11.58 -4.44
C GLU A 397 16.25 -10.19 -4.54
N ALA A 398 15.72 -9.19 -3.82
CA ALA A 398 16.18 -7.80 -3.91
C ALA A 398 16.12 -7.25 -5.35
N ASP A 399 14.95 -7.32 -6.00
CA ASP A 399 14.74 -6.66 -7.29
C ASP A 399 14.93 -5.14 -7.12
N SER A 400 15.99 -4.62 -7.73
CA SER A 400 16.37 -3.21 -7.60
C SER A 400 15.26 -2.27 -8.10
N LYS A 401 14.44 -2.70 -9.06
CA LYS A 401 13.32 -1.92 -9.60
C LYS A 401 12.19 -1.78 -8.59
N VAL A 402 11.85 -2.85 -7.88
CA VAL A 402 10.79 -2.79 -6.87
C VAL A 402 11.27 -1.93 -5.70
N ILE A 403 12.51 -2.11 -5.26
CA ILE A 403 13.02 -1.34 -4.13
C ILE A 403 13.15 0.15 -4.46
N SER A 404 13.60 0.51 -5.66
CA SER A 404 13.69 1.92 -6.10
C SER A 404 12.32 2.59 -6.24
N SER A 405 11.27 1.80 -6.48
CA SER A 405 9.90 2.29 -6.65
C SER A 405 9.19 2.63 -5.35
N ILE A 406 9.71 2.19 -4.21
CA ILE A 406 9.07 2.37 -2.91
C ILE A 406 9.58 3.66 -2.25
N PHE A 407 8.67 4.57 -1.97
CA PHE A 407 8.92 5.78 -1.20
C PHE A 407 8.66 5.52 0.29
N LEU A 408 9.75 5.36 1.06
CA LEU A 408 9.70 5.12 2.50
C LEU A 408 9.82 6.42 3.30
N ARG A 409 9.38 6.38 4.57
CA ARG A 409 9.63 7.40 5.60
C ARG A 409 9.10 8.80 5.23
N LEU A 410 7.87 8.89 4.70
CA LEU A 410 7.21 10.15 4.28
C LEU A 410 7.36 11.29 5.32
N LYS A 411 7.08 11.02 6.60
CA LYS A 411 7.18 12.02 7.69
C LYS A 411 8.63 12.50 7.92
N GLN A 412 9.63 11.63 7.76
CA GLN A 412 11.04 12.02 7.92
C GLN A 412 11.60 12.71 6.68
N TRP A 413 11.12 12.36 5.48
CA TRP A 413 11.41 13.13 4.27
C TRP A 413 10.98 14.60 4.43
N ALA A 414 9.77 14.84 4.97
CA ALA A 414 9.27 16.20 5.25
C ALA A 414 10.14 17.02 6.22
N LEU A 415 10.88 16.34 7.11
CA LEU A 415 11.76 16.96 8.10
C LEU A 415 13.15 17.31 7.58
N ARG A 416 13.59 16.71 6.47
CA ARG A 416 14.93 16.94 5.92
C ARG A 416 14.98 18.30 5.23
N ASP A 417 16.11 18.99 5.36
CA ASP A 417 16.33 20.27 4.68
C ASP A 417 16.28 20.05 3.16
N ALA A 418 15.30 20.71 2.55
CA ALA A 418 15.01 20.60 1.13
C ALA A 418 16.13 21.20 0.25
N GLN A 419 17.00 22.05 0.80
CA GLN A 419 18.17 22.57 0.09
C GLN A 419 19.33 21.56 0.03
N GLN A 420 19.33 20.54 0.89
CA GLN A 420 20.46 19.62 1.02
C GLN A 420 20.16 18.19 0.54
N THR A 421 18.89 17.81 0.36
CA THR A 421 18.53 16.42 0.02
C THR A 421 17.63 16.35 -1.21
N ARG A 422 18.20 15.94 -2.36
CA ARG A 422 17.41 15.71 -3.58
C ARG A 422 16.91 14.26 -3.60
N VAL A 423 15.61 14.06 -3.37
CA VAL A 423 15.01 12.71 -3.39
C VAL A 423 14.48 12.40 -4.78
N VAL A 424 14.84 11.23 -5.31
CA VAL A 424 14.40 10.74 -6.63
C VAL A 424 13.64 9.44 -6.45
N ILE A 425 12.46 9.35 -7.07
CA ILE A 425 11.65 8.14 -7.16
C ILE A 425 11.91 7.51 -8.52
N THR A 426 12.22 6.21 -8.56
CA THR A 426 12.34 5.48 -9.83
C THR A 426 11.29 4.39 -9.87
N ASP A 427 10.29 4.53 -10.75
CA ASP A 427 9.22 3.52 -10.87
C ASP A 427 9.74 2.17 -11.41
N GLN A 428 8.86 1.16 -11.43
CA GLN A 428 9.22 -0.17 -11.96
C GLN A 428 9.41 -0.20 -13.49
N ARG A 429 9.09 0.89 -14.21
CA ARG A 429 9.36 1.08 -15.64
C ARG A 429 10.70 1.77 -15.91
N GLY A 430 11.38 2.27 -14.87
CA GLY A 430 12.64 3.01 -14.95
C GLY A 430 12.48 4.51 -15.15
N THR A 431 11.28 5.06 -15.00
CA THR A 431 11.02 6.51 -15.03
C THR A 431 11.47 7.14 -13.72
N GLU A 432 12.24 8.22 -13.79
CA GLU A 432 12.70 8.96 -12.62
C GLU A 432 11.90 10.24 -12.39
N TYR A 433 11.54 10.50 -11.13
CA TYR A 433 10.90 11.74 -10.70
C TYR A 433 11.66 12.36 -9.53
N THR A 434 12.11 13.61 -9.66
CA THR A 434 12.69 14.36 -8.54
C THR A 434 11.57 14.98 -7.72
N VAL A 435 11.42 14.54 -6.46
CA VAL A 435 10.40 15.06 -5.55
C VAL A 435 10.74 16.50 -5.18
N GLN A 436 9.76 17.39 -5.35
CA GLN A 436 9.91 18.80 -4.99
C GLN A 436 9.79 19.00 -3.48
N PRO A 437 10.45 20.02 -2.91
CA PRO A 437 10.24 20.44 -1.53
C PRO A 437 8.76 20.65 -1.20
N LEU A 438 8.36 20.33 0.04
CA LEU A 438 7.00 20.64 0.49
C LEU A 438 6.73 22.15 0.46
N THR A 439 5.54 22.50 -0.02
CA THR A 439 5.03 23.86 -0.05
C THR A 439 3.81 23.99 0.86
N GLU A 440 3.68 25.15 1.51
CA GLU A 440 2.52 25.48 2.33
C GLU A 440 1.34 25.98 1.46
N TYR A 441 1.02 25.24 0.41
CA TYR A 441 -0.08 25.57 -0.49
C TYR A 441 -1.41 25.13 0.14
N ASN A 442 -2.08 26.04 0.86
CA ASN A 442 -3.37 25.75 1.50
C ASN A 442 -4.55 25.93 0.53
N PRO A 443 -5.55 25.03 0.53
CA PRO A 443 -6.80 25.29 -0.18
C PRO A 443 -7.53 26.48 0.47
N VAL A 444 -8.17 27.32 -0.34
CA VAL A 444 -8.95 28.46 0.14
C VAL A 444 -10.34 27.96 0.55
N LYS A 445 -10.75 28.31 1.77
CA LYS A 445 -12.06 27.89 2.32
C LYS A 445 -13.19 28.35 1.38
N GLY A 446 -14.07 27.41 1.02
CA GLY A 446 -15.20 27.66 0.11
C GLY A 446 -14.83 27.79 -1.37
N GLN A 447 -13.56 27.62 -1.76
CA GLN A 447 -13.16 27.62 -3.16
C GLN A 447 -12.74 26.21 -3.61
N ALA A 448 -12.99 25.91 -4.89
CA ALA A 448 -12.53 24.68 -5.51
C ALA A 448 -11.01 24.68 -5.69
N ILE A 449 -10.37 23.52 -5.53
CA ILE A 449 -8.97 23.32 -5.90
C ILE A 449 -8.81 23.49 -7.41
N GLN A 450 -7.81 24.26 -7.81
CA GLN A 450 -7.43 24.51 -9.19
C GLN A 450 -6.08 23.84 -9.47
N ILE A 451 -6.07 22.83 -10.35
CA ILE A 451 -4.83 22.23 -10.83
C ILE A 451 -4.26 23.12 -11.92
N ASN A 452 -3.29 23.96 -11.56
CA ASN A 452 -2.62 24.91 -12.44
C ASN A 452 -1.10 24.82 -12.26
N GLN A 453 -0.34 25.67 -12.96
CA GLN A 453 1.14 25.65 -12.91
C GLN A 453 1.73 25.93 -11.52
N ASN A 454 0.97 26.53 -10.62
CA ASN A 454 1.40 26.79 -9.24
C ASN A 454 1.01 25.66 -8.28
N TYR A 455 0.19 24.70 -8.73
CA TYR A 455 -0.18 23.54 -7.94
C TYR A 455 0.99 22.53 -7.92
N PRO A 456 1.34 21.93 -6.76
CA PRO A 456 2.39 20.93 -6.70
C PRO A 456 2.11 19.77 -7.67
N GLU A 457 3.08 19.47 -8.54
CA GLU A 457 2.95 18.41 -9.55
C GLU A 457 2.73 17.03 -8.89
N LEU A 458 3.51 16.73 -7.85
CA LEU A 458 3.37 15.60 -6.96
C LEU A 458 3.87 15.96 -5.56
N ASP A 459 2.97 15.95 -4.59
CA ASP A 459 3.27 15.92 -3.17
C ASP A 459 2.96 14.50 -2.63
N PRO A 460 3.97 13.71 -2.24
CA PRO A 460 3.76 12.35 -1.73
C PRO A 460 2.87 12.28 -0.48
N ILE A 461 2.88 13.31 0.38
CA ILE A 461 2.03 13.36 1.58
C ILE A 461 0.58 13.67 1.19
N GLU A 462 0.37 14.56 0.21
CA GLU A 462 -0.96 14.82 -0.36
C GLU A 462 -1.55 13.54 -0.97
N LEU A 463 -0.75 12.80 -1.75
CA LEU A 463 -1.19 11.52 -2.33
C LEU A 463 -1.55 10.50 -1.25
N TYR A 464 -0.73 10.38 -0.21
CA TYR A 464 -1.03 9.51 0.94
C TYR A 464 -2.32 9.91 1.64
N ALA A 465 -2.51 11.21 1.92
CA ALA A 465 -3.73 11.75 2.52
C ALA A 465 -4.96 11.56 1.62
N TRP A 466 -4.80 11.60 0.30
CA TRP A 466 -5.86 11.27 -0.65
C TRP A 466 -6.27 9.79 -0.56
N PHE A 467 -5.32 8.86 -0.46
CA PHE A 467 -5.63 7.44 -0.22
C PHE A 467 -6.35 7.22 1.12
N LEU A 468 -5.92 7.90 2.19
CA LEU A 468 -6.63 7.89 3.48
C LEU A 468 -8.06 8.41 3.30
N GLY A 469 -8.22 9.58 2.69
CA GLY A 469 -9.51 10.21 2.46
C GLY A 469 -10.47 9.36 1.62
N MET A 470 -9.99 8.69 0.58
CA MET A 470 -10.80 7.76 -0.22
C MET A 470 -11.32 6.59 0.62
N ASN A 471 -10.51 6.06 1.53
CA ASN A 471 -10.89 4.96 2.42
C ASN A 471 -11.77 5.41 3.59
N ILE A 472 -11.57 6.62 4.12
CA ILE A 472 -12.40 7.24 5.15
C ILE A 472 -13.79 7.54 4.56
N ASN A 473 -13.84 8.21 3.41
CA ASN A 473 -15.03 8.72 2.74
C ASN A 473 -15.56 7.78 1.64
N TRP A 474 -15.82 6.52 2.00
CA TRP A 474 -16.41 5.56 1.05
C TRP A 474 -17.92 5.42 1.24
N ARG A 475 -18.60 4.96 0.19
CA ARG A 475 -20.07 4.98 0.06
C ARG A 475 -20.83 4.29 1.19
N GLY A 476 -20.26 3.24 1.79
CA GLY A 476 -20.90 2.53 2.91
C GLY A 476 -20.77 3.24 4.25
N ARG A 477 -19.89 4.24 4.38
CA ARG A 477 -19.67 5.00 5.62
C ARG A 477 -20.17 6.44 5.53
N GLY A 478 -20.20 7.01 4.32
CA GLY A 478 -20.54 8.42 4.11
C GLY A 478 -19.31 9.31 4.01
N ILE A 479 -19.51 10.62 4.22
CA ILE A 479 -18.50 11.67 3.99
C ILE A 479 -18.22 12.42 5.29
N PHE A 480 -16.96 12.51 5.71
CA PHE A 480 -16.52 13.28 6.86
C PHE A 480 -15.89 14.59 6.41
N LEU A 481 -16.12 15.64 7.19
CA LEU A 481 -15.60 16.98 6.90
C LEU A 481 -14.73 17.55 8.03
N ASP A 482 -14.72 16.97 9.21
CA ASP A 482 -14.00 17.51 10.38
C ASP A 482 -12.88 16.57 10.84
N TYR A 483 -11.64 16.95 10.52
CA TYR A 483 -10.44 16.15 10.74
C TYR A 483 -9.50 16.82 11.76
N TYR A 484 -9.06 16.02 12.73
CA TYR A 484 -8.14 16.43 13.80
C TYR A 484 -6.86 15.60 13.69
N MET A 485 -5.72 16.28 13.78
CA MET A 485 -4.40 15.65 13.67
C MET A 485 -3.56 15.89 14.93
N THR A 486 -2.68 14.95 15.23
CA THR A 486 -1.61 15.10 16.21
C THR A 486 -0.26 15.30 15.54
N PHE A 487 0.61 16.05 16.19
CA PHE A 487 2.02 16.17 15.80
C PHE A 487 2.93 16.02 17.03
N PRO A 488 4.21 15.61 16.83
CA PRO A 488 5.20 15.63 17.88
C PRO A 488 5.44 17.07 18.36
N VAL A 489 5.85 17.18 19.62
CA VAL A 489 6.05 18.49 20.28
C VAL A 489 7.28 19.18 19.70
N ALA A 490 8.32 18.41 19.41
CA ALA A 490 9.62 18.93 18.95
C ALA A 490 9.64 19.40 17.48
N TYR A 491 8.55 19.30 16.73
CA TYR A 491 8.53 19.61 15.29
C TYR A 491 8.46 21.12 15.03
N PRO A 492 9.24 21.66 14.07
CA PRO A 492 9.12 23.06 13.65
C PRO A 492 7.73 23.36 13.07
N ILE A 493 7.16 24.51 13.43
CA ILE A 493 5.84 24.97 12.98
C ILE A 493 5.74 24.98 11.44
N GLU A 494 6.75 25.53 10.74
CA GLU A 494 6.78 25.57 9.28
C GLU A 494 6.64 24.19 8.63
N VAL A 495 7.19 23.14 9.25
CA VAL A 495 7.08 21.77 8.74
C VAL A 495 5.69 21.21 9.04
N LYS A 496 5.13 21.48 10.23
CA LYS A 496 3.75 21.10 10.58
C LYS A 496 2.74 21.73 9.62
N ASP A 497 2.88 23.02 9.33
CA ASP A 497 1.98 23.75 8.43
C ASP A 497 2.04 23.22 7.00
N LYS A 498 3.23 22.89 6.50
CA LYS A 498 3.41 22.23 5.20
C LYS A 498 2.72 20.86 5.15
N ILE A 499 2.90 20.03 6.17
CA ILE A 499 2.24 18.71 6.26
C ILE A 499 0.71 18.89 6.35
N LEU A 500 0.23 19.82 7.17
CA LEU A 500 -1.19 20.15 7.27
C LEU A 500 -1.77 20.62 5.93
N ALA A 501 -1.03 21.44 5.18
CA ALA A 501 -1.44 21.88 3.84
C ALA A 501 -1.57 20.68 2.89
N SER A 502 -0.60 19.75 2.89
CA SER A 502 -0.68 18.50 2.11
C SER A 502 -1.89 17.65 2.50
N PHE A 503 -2.17 17.50 3.80
CA PHE A 503 -3.34 16.75 4.29
C PHE A 503 -4.67 17.43 3.93
N ARG A 504 -4.76 18.76 4.06
CA ARG A 504 -5.92 19.54 3.63
C ARG A 504 -6.24 19.28 2.17
N ARG A 505 -5.22 19.33 1.29
CA ARG A 505 -5.40 19.05 -0.13
C ARG A 505 -5.79 17.60 -0.38
N GLY A 506 -5.05 16.63 0.15
CA GLY A 506 -5.30 15.21 -0.10
C GLY A 506 -6.70 14.78 0.35
N LEU A 507 -7.10 15.13 1.57
CA LEU A 507 -8.43 14.83 2.11
C LEU A 507 -9.54 15.54 1.33
N MET A 508 -9.38 16.83 0.99
CA MET A 508 -10.36 17.59 0.20
C MET A 508 -10.50 17.02 -1.22
N ARG A 509 -9.40 16.64 -1.86
CA ARG A 509 -9.38 15.99 -3.19
C ARG A 509 -10.01 14.60 -3.17
N SER A 510 -10.15 13.96 -2.00
CA SER A 510 -10.86 12.68 -1.87
C SER A 510 -12.39 12.82 -1.82
N LEU A 511 -12.92 14.05 -1.76
CA LEU A 511 -14.36 14.32 -1.71
C LEU A 511 -14.98 14.34 -3.11
N PRO A 512 -16.28 14.04 -3.26
CA PRO A 512 -16.98 14.20 -4.53
C PRO A 512 -17.03 15.67 -4.97
N GLU A 513 -16.73 15.94 -6.24
CA GLU A 513 -16.68 17.32 -6.78
C GLU A 513 -18.03 18.05 -6.67
N SER A 514 -19.14 17.31 -6.82
CA SER A 514 -20.49 17.86 -6.72
C SER A 514 -20.82 18.44 -5.34
N LEU A 515 -20.10 18.02 -4.29
CA LEU A 515 -20.26 18.56 -2.95
C LEU A 515 -19.85 20.04 -2.86
N ILE A 516 -18.95 20.52 -3.72
CA ILE A 516 -18.47 21.92 -3.72
C ILE A 516 -19.62 22.92 -3.96
N ALA A 517 -20.68 22.49 -4.65
CA ALA A 517 -21.85 23.32 -4.89
C ALA A 517 -22.75 23.48 -3.65
N ASP A 518 -22.55 22.67 -2.61
CA ASP A 518 -23.33 22.71 -1.38
C ASP A 518 -22.64 23.56 -0.31
N GLU A 519 -23.40 24.34 0.45
CA GLU A 519 -22.84 25.20 1.51
C GLU A 519 -22.14 24.40 2.62
N GLN A 520 -22.55 23.15 2.84
CA GLN A 520 -21.93 22.26 3.82
C GLN A 520 -20.47 21.96 3.50
N PHE A 521 -20.01 22.16 2.26
CA PHE A 521 -18.59 22.06 1.91
C PHE A 521 -17.71 23.01 2.75
N ASN A 522 -18.27 24.14 3.20
CA ASN A 522 -17.58 25.10 4.06
C ASN A 522 -17.29 24.58 5.48
N LEU A 523 -17.86 23.42 5.86
CA LEU A 523 -17.56 22.73 7.11
C LEU A 523 -16.23 21.96 7.05
N PHE A 524 -15.67 21.75 5.85
CA PHE A 524 -14.39 21.05 5.70
C PHE A 524 -13.28 21.74 6.51
N SER A 525 -12.65 20.96 7.40
CA SER A 525 -11.63 21.42 8.32
C SER A 525 -10.59 20.33 8.58
N VAL A 526 -9.31 20.72 8.53
CA VAL A 526 -8.19 19.88 8.97
C VAL A 526 -7.27 20.73 9.82
N ARG A 527 -7.06 20.32 11.08
CA ARG A 527 -6.34 21.09 12.10
C ARG A 527 -5.51 20.21 13.01
N GLU A 528 -4.35 20.71 13.43
CA GLU A 528 -3.68 20.21 14.64
C GLU A 528 -4.55 20.56 15.84
N TRP A 529 -4.67 19.62 16.78
CA TRP A 529 -5.57 19.80 17.93
C TRP A 529 -4.91 19.52 19.27
N ALA A 530 -4.15 18.43 19.36
CA ALA A 530 -3.39 18.07 20.56
C ALA A 530 -2.02 17.49 20.18
N SER A 531 -1.08 17.50 21.13
CA SER A 531 0.18 16.77 20.98
C SER A 531 -0.08 15.26 21.09
N GLU A 532 0.78 14.45 20.45
CA GLU A 532 0.74 12.98 20.54
C GLU A 532 0.67 12.48 22.00
N PRO A 533 1.54 12.92 22.93
CA PRO A 533 1.49 12.43 24.32
C PRO A 533 0.27 12.93 25.11
N ALA A 534 -0.26 14.12 24.83
CA ALA A 534 -1.49 14.63 25.48
C ALA A 534 -2.72 13.80 25.06
N ALA A 535 -2.82 13.50 23.77
CA ALA A 535 -3.87 12.61 23.27
C ALA A 535 -3.74 11.21 23.87
N TYR A 536 -2.52 10.67 23.99
CA TYR A 536 -2.33 9.39 24.67
C TYR A 536 -2.75 9.42 26.14
N ALA A 537 -2.39 10.46 26.91
CA ALA A 537 -2.82 10.61 28.29
C ALA A 537 -4.34 10.57 28.42
N ALA A 538 -5.04 11.29 27.54
CA ALA A 538 -6.49 11.31 27.47
C ALA A 538 -7.07 9.89 27.31
N ALA A 539 -6.50 9.02 26.47
CA ALA A 539 -6.98 7.63 26.35
C ALA A 539 -6.57 6.74 27.53
N ALA A 540 -5.33 6.87 27.99
CA ALA A 540 -4.73 5.96 28.95
C ALA A 540 -5.31 6.11 30.36
N LEU A 541 -5.60 7.33 30.82
CA LEU A 541 -6.10 7.60 32.17
C LEU A 541 -7.43 6.87 32.44
N GLU A 542 -8.40 6.98 31.53
CA GLU A 542 -9.67 6.24 31.62
C GLU A 542 -9.46 4.74 31.50
N LYS A 543 -8.65 4.26 30.54
CA LYS A 543 -8.46 2.82 30.35
C LYS A 543 -7.82 2.14 31.56
N LEU A 544 -7.00 2.88 32.31
CA LEU A 544 -6.35 2.44 33.54
C LEU A 544 -7.25 2.64 34.78
N ASN A 545 -8.46 3.19 34.63
CA ASN A 545 -9.37 3.58 35.72
C ASN A 545 -8.67 4.50 36.74
N ILE A 546 -7.87 5.44 36.24
CA ILE A 546 -7.29 6.51 37.07
C ILE A 546 -8.33 7.62 37.11
N GLU A 547 -9.02 7.75 38.23
CA GLU A 547 -10.02 8.80 38.44
C GLU A 547 -9.36 10.15 38.75
N PRO A 548 -9.96 11.27 38.30
CA PRO A 548 -9.50 12.59 38.71
C PRO A 548 -9.84 12.83 40.18
N THR A 549 -9.18 13.83 40.78
CA THR A 549 -9.52 14.34 42.12
C THR A 549 -9.54 15.86 42.11
N GLU A 550 -10.17 16.48 43.11
CA GLU A 550 -10.12 17.95 43.30
C GLU A 550 -8.68 18.48 43.38
N GLN A 551 -7.78 17.79 44.10
CA GLN A 551 -6.37 18.19 44.22
C GLN A 551 -5.55 17.82 42.98
N GLY A 552 -6.10 16.96 42.13
CA GLY A 552 -5.50 16.46 40.91
C GLY A 552 -4.53 15.29 41.11
N VAL A 553 -4.54 14.39 40.13
CA VAL A 553 -3.63 13.24 40.02
C VAL A 553 -2.49 13.57 39.07
N ALA A 554 -1.25 13.53 39.57
CA ALA A 554 -0.08 13.81 38.75
C ALA A 554 0.24 12.64 37.80
N TYR A 555 0.47 12.98 36.54
CA TYR A 555 0.87 12.02 35.50
C TYR A 555 2.06 12.54 34.69
N ALA A 556 2.75 11.60 34.03
CA ALA A 556 3.81 11.88 33.07
C ALA A 556 3.75 10.84 31.94
N VAL A 557 3.81 11.28 30.69
CA VAL A 557 3.81 10.42 29.50
C VAL A 557 5.22 10.32 28.93
N PHE A 558 5.71 9.11 28.72
CA PHE A 558 6.92 8.82 27.95
C PHE A 558 6.50 8.15 26.64
N ASP A 559 6.33 8.95 25.58
CA ASP A 559 5.91 8.45 24.28
C ASP A 559 7.12 8.08 23.43
N PHE A 560 7.52 6.81 23.49
CA PHE A 560 8.65 6.29 22.72
C PHE A 560 8.18 5.83 21.34
N GLY A 561 8.11 6.79 20.42
CA GLY A 561 7.65 6.60 19.06
C GLY A 561 8.68 6.01 18.09
N GLY A 562 8.29 5.96 16.82
CA GLY A 562 9.17 5.51 15.73
C GLY A 562 10.27 6.52 15.38
N GLY A 563 9.94 7.82 15.36
CA GLY A 563 10.88 8.87 14.94
C GLY A 563 11.43 9.72 16.08
N THR A 564 10.65 9.92 17.14
CA THR A 564 10.96 10.80 18.27
C THR A 564 10.51 10.14 19.57
N THR A 565 11.00 10.66 20.69
CA THR A 565 10.41 10.41 22.00
C THR A 565 9.88 11.73 22.53
N ASP A 566 8.58 11.79 22.78
CA ASP A 566 7.91 12.99 23.25
C ASP A 566 7.46 12.79 24.70
N PHE A 567 7.53 13.85 25.48
CA PHE A 567 7.19 13.87 26.90
C PHE A 567 6.04 14.84 27.17
N ASP A 568 5.15 14.45 28.07
CA ASP A 568 4.10 15.32 28.61
C ASP A 568 4.02 15.15 30.12
N TYR A 569 3.83 16.24 30.85
CA TYR A 569 3.73 16.24 32.31
C TYR A 569 2.53 17.07 32.72
N GLY A 570 1.76 16.59 33.68
CA GLY A 570 0.54 17.30 34.06
C GLY A 570 -0.20 16.75 35.25
N ILE A 571 -1.38 17.32 35.45
CA ILE A 571 -2.35 16.94 36.47
C ILE A 571 -3.70 16.62 35.82
N TYR A 572 -4.32 15.54 36.26
CA TYR A 572 -5.68 15.15 35.92
C TYR A 572 -6.61 15.41 37.10
N ARG A 573 -7.55 16.36 36.96
CA ARG A 573 -8.38 16.84 38.06
C ARG A 573 -9.87 16.96 37.69
N GLU A 574 -10.67 17.12 38.73
CA GLU A 574 -12.08 17.46 38.57
C GLU A 574 -12.23 18.91 38.04
N PRO A 575 -13.29 19.20 37.27
CA PRO A 575 -13.67 20.55 36.89
C PRO A 575 -13.92 21.43 38.11
N ASN A 576 -13.63 22.73 38.01
CA ASN A 576 -14.07 23.68 39.03
C ASN A 576 -15.52 24.13 38.80
N GLU A 577 -16.08 24.92 39.72
CA GLU A 577 -17.48 25.43 39.65
C GLU A 577 -17.85 26.14 38.33
N GLN A 578 -16.87 26.69 37.58
CA GLN A 578 -17.12 27.34 36.29
C GLN A 578 -17.03 26.37 35.10
N GLU A 579 -16.45 25.19 35.32
CA GLU A 579 -16.17 24.18 34.30
C GLU A 579 -17.14 22.99 34.37
N GLU A 580 -17.77 22.74 35.54
CA GLU A 580 -18.59 21.55 35.83
C GLU A 580 -19.79 21.36 34.89
N ASP A 581 -20.37 22.45 34.36
CA ASP A 581 -21.49 22.40 33.41
C ASP A 581 -21.07 22.00 31.99
N LEU A 582 -19.77 22.06 31.68
CA LEU A 582 -19.22 21.90 30.33
C LEU A 582 -18.34 20.66 30.18
N TYR A 583 -17.71 20.22 31.26
CA TYR A 583 -16.69 19.18 31.24
C TYR A 583 -16.87 18.25 32.43
N ASP A 584 -16.63 16.96 32.20
CA ASP A 584 -16.56 15.95 33.25
C ASP A 584 -15.18 15.92 33.91
N HIS A 585 -14.13 16.26 33.14
CA HIS A 585 -12.75 16.13 33.57
C HIS A 585 -11.83 17.20 32.98
N VAL A 586 -10.71 17.50 33.66
CA VAL A 586 -9.71 18.46 33.18
C VAL A 586 -8.29 17.88 33.28
N ILE A 587 -7.54 18.00 32.18
CA ILE A 587 -6.10 17.74 32.12
C ILE A 587 -5.37 19.08 32.02
N GLU A 588 -4.41 19.30 32.93
CA GLU A 588 -3.51 20.45 32.92
C GLU A 588 -2.09 20.03 32.54
N HIS A 589 -1.59 20.56 31.43
CA HIS A 589 -0.23 20.29 30.93
C HIS A 589 0.74 21.37 31.43
N PHE A 590 1.83 20.95 32.05
CA PHE A 590 2.86 21.84 32.63
C PHE A 590 4.03 22.08 31.69
N GLY A 591 4.21 21.23 30.69
CA GLY A 591 5.33 21.32 29.79
C GLY A 591 5.34 20.11 28.87
N ALA A 592 5.73 20.36 27.63
CA ALA A 592 5.93 19.33 26.63
C ALA A 592 7.34 19.48 26.08
N SER A 593 8.05 18.36 25.93
CA SER A 593 9.45 18.32 25.50
C SER A 593 9.73 16.96 24.85
N GLY A 594 10.97 16.68 24.47
CA GLY A 594 11.32 15.39 23.89
C GLY A 594 12.77 15.27 23.44
N ASP A 595 13.09 14.08 22.92
CA ASP A 595 14.35 13.77 22.24
C ASP A 595 14.05 13.42 20.77
N LYS A 596 14.41 14.34 19.87
CA LYS A 596 14.22 14.22 18.42
C LYS A 596 15.04 13.10 17.76
N PHE A 597 16.04 12.56 18.46
CA PHE A 597 16.93 11.51 17.96
C PHE A 597 16.67 10.16 18.62
N LEU A 598 15.87 10.10 19.68
CA LEU A 598 15.46 8.87 20.32
C LEU A 598 14.14 8.39 19.73
N GLY A 599 14.19 7.45 18.80
CA GLY A 599 13.00 6.81 18.22
C GLY A 599 13.39 5.46 17.63
N GLY A 600 12.45 4.53 17.52
CA GLY A 600 12.74 3.18 17.01
C GLY A 600 13.48 3.16 15.66
N GLU A 601 13.03 3.95 14.68
CA GLU A 601 13.65 4.07 13.35
C GLU A 601 14.99 4.83 13.41
N ASN A 602 15.11 5.88 14.23
CA ASN A 602 16.38 6.62 14.37
C ASN A 602 17.46 5.76 15.04
N LEU A 603 17.08 4.97 16.04
CA LEU A 603 17.96 3.98 16.65
C LEU A 603 18.36 2.94 15.61
N LEU A 604 17.42 2.42 14.84
CA LEU A 604 17.69 1.43 13.80
C LEU A 604 18.61 1.96 12.69
N GLU A 605 18.44 3.22 12.27
CA GLU A 605 19.33 3.90 11.32
C GLU A 605 20.76 4.03 11.89
N ASN A 606 20.90 4.35 13.18
CA ASN A 606 22.18 4.35 13.87
C ASN A 606 22.80 2.93 13.99
N LEU A 607 21.99 1.89 14.25
CA LEU A 607 22.48 0.51 14.23
C LEU A 607 23.01 0.12 12.85
N ALA A 608 22.28 0.48 11.78
CA ALA A 608 22.72 0.28 10.41
C ALA A 608 24.05 1.03 10.15
N TYR A 609 24.18 2.26 10.64
CA TYR A 609 25.40 3.05 10.54
C TYR A 609 26.60 2.39 11.22
N ILE A 610 26.42 1.89 12.45
CA ILE A 610 27.47 1.17 13.20
C ILE A 610 27.89 -0.10 12.45
N VAL A 611 26.93 -0.89 11.96
CA VAL A 611 27.21 -2.13 11.24
C VAL A 611 27.97 -1.87 9.95
N PHE A 612 27.54 -0.93 9.09
CA PHE A 612 28.29 -0.71 7.84
C PHE A 612 29.65 -0.07 8.11
N LYS A 613 29.77 0.83 9.10
CA LYS A 613 31.05 1.46 9.47
C LYS A 613 32.08 0.39 9.88
N TYR A 614 31.64 -0.65 10.59
CA TYR A 614 32.49 -1.79 10.90
C TYR A 614 32.93 -2.57 9.65
N ASN A 615 32.06 -2.65 8.64
CA ASN A 615 32.26 -3.42 7.40
C ASN A 615 32.76 -2.56 6.22
N GLN A 616 33.37 -1.40 6.50
CA GLN A 616 33.79 -0.42 5.50
C GLN A 616 34.67 -0.99 4.35
N GLU A 617 35.53 -1.97 4.62
CA GLU A 617 36.36 -2.61 3.58
C GLU A 617 35.52 -3.37 2.54
N ILE A 618 34.47 -4.06 2.98
CA ILE A 618 33.55 -4.77 2.09
C ILE A 618 32.78 -3.75 1.26
N CYS A 619 32.29 -2.68 1.89
CA CYS A 619 31.57 -1.61 1.21
C CYS A 619 32.45 -0.92 0.15
N ARG A 620 33.75 -0.67 0.44
CA ARG A 620 34.70 -0.13 -0.55
C ARG A 620 34.89 -1.06 -1.72
N LYS A 621 35.15 -2.35 -1.46
CA LYS A 621 35.35 -3.36 -2.50
C LYS A 621 34.13 -3.49 -3.42
N GLN A 622 32.94 -3.51 -2.83
CA GLN A 622 31.67 -3.68 -3.54
C GLN A 622 31.09 -2.35 -4.07
N LYS A 623 31.75 -1.22 -3.80
CA LYS A 623 31.30 0.14 -4.16
C LYS A 623 29.88 0.45 -3.68
N VAL A 624 29.59 0.09 -2.44
CA VAL A 624 28.30 0.30 -1.78
C VAL A 624 28.40 1.52 -0.86
N SER A 625 27.40 2.40 -0.92
CA SER A 625 27.27 3.57 -0.05
C SER A 625 26.00 3.49 0.80
N PHE A 626 25.98 4.28 1.88
CA PHE A 626 24.89 4.38 2.85
C PHE A 626 24.65 5.85 3.22
N THR A 627 23.45 6.15 3.72
CA THR A 627 23.16 7.45 4.33
C THR A 627 23.75 7.56 5.73
N LYS A 628 23.99 8.79 6.18
CA LYS A 628 24.40 9.10 7.56
C LYS A 628 23.17 9.45 8.41
N PRO A 629 23.02 8.89 9.63
CA PRO A 629 22.05 9.38 10.61
C PRO A 629 22.26 10.87 10.90
N LEU A 630 21.20 11.58 11.29
CA LEU A 630 21.27 13.01 11.58
C LEU A 630 22.23 13.33 12.73
N ASP A 631 22.25 12.50 13.77
CA ASP A 631 23.01 12.66 15.01
C ASP A 631 24.38 11.94 15.02
N ALA A 632 24.76 11.28 13.91
CA ALA A 632 26.03 10.57 13.81
C ALA A 632 27.17 11.42 13.21
N GLU A 633 28.41 11.18 13.67
CA GLU A 633 29.62 11.78 13.10
C GLU A 633 30.15 11.01 11.88
N LYS A 634 30.71 11.73 10.92
CA LYS A 634 31.44 11.15 9.79
C LYS A 634 32.76 10.54 10.26
N PHE A 635 33.04 9.29 9.86
CA PHE A 635 34.32 8.65 10.16
C PHE A 635 35.40 9.01 9.13
N ILE A 636 36.67 8.77 9.45
CA ILE A 636 37.80 9.00 8.52
C ILE A 636 37.68 8.03 7.32
N GLY A 637 37.86 8.52 6.10
CA GLY A 637 37.75 7.69 4.90
C GLY A 637 36.30 7.40 4.47
N HIS A 638 35.36 8.28 4.82
CA HIS A 638 33.93 8.16 4.51
C HIS A 638 33.56 8.63 3.11
N GLU A 639 34.46 9.30 2.38
CA GLU A 639 34.19 10.05 1.15
C GLU A 639 33.53 9.20 0.06
N GLN A 640 33.81 7.89 0.06
CA GLN A 640 33.21 6.95 -0.88
C GLN A 640 32.06 6.10 -0.31
N LEU A 641 31.80 6.19 0.98
CA LEU A 641 30.90 5.28 1.70
C LEU A 641 29.64 5.97 2.23
N ILE A 642 29.70 7.28 2.46
CA ILE A 642 28.54 8.09 2.86
C ILE A 642 28.11 8.93 1.67
N ASP A 643 26.83 8.84 1.33
CA ASP A 643 26.24 9.46 0.14
C ASP A 643 24.76 9.79 0.39
N ASP A 644 24.21 10.72 -0.37
CA ASP A 644 22.79 11.11 -0.36
C ASP A 644 22.00 10.53 -1.56
N SER A 645 22.64 9.68 -2.36
CA SER A 645 22.02 8.98 -3.48
C SER A 645 20.88 8.03 -3.09
N GLN A 646 19.98 7.75 -4.04
CA GLN A 646 18.88 6.81 -3.86
C GLN A 646 19.38 5.42 -3.45
N MET A 647 20.49 4.94 -4.05
CA MET A 647 21.11 3.67 -3.70
C MET A 647 21.54 3.65 -2.23
N ALA A 648 22.12 4.75 -1.74
CA ALA A 648 22.51 4.86 -0.34
C ALA A 648 21.30 4.80 0.60
N TYR A 649 20.20 5.48 0.25
CA TYR A 649 18.94 5.44 1.00
C TYR A 649 18.31 4.05 1.02
N THR A 650 18.29 3.37 -0.13
CA THR A 650 17.86 1.98 -0.28
C THR A 650 18.71 1.04 0.57
N ASN A 651 20.04 1.12 0.48
CA ASN A 651 20.95 0.26 1.23
C ASN A 651 20.78 0.43 2.74
N THR A 652 20.65 1.68 3.22
CA THR A 652 20.33 1.96 4.62
C THR A 652 19.02 1.30 5.02
N SER A 653 17.96 1.42 4.21
CA SER A 653 16.65 0.85 4.50
C SER A 653 16.66 -0.69 4.54
N LEU A 654 17.39 -1.33 3.63
CA LEU A 654 17.57 -2.79 3.61
C LEU A 654 18.31 -3.28 4.86
N LEU A 655 19.38 -2.60 5.24
CA LEU A 655 20.14 -2.95 6.44
C LEU A 655 19.32 -2.71 7.72
N MET A 656 18.56 -1.61 7.79
CA MET A 656 17.61 -1.36 8.87
C MET A 656 16.58 -2.51 8.97
N ALA A 657 15.97 -2.91 7.85
CA ALA A 657 15.01 -4.02 7.84
C ALA A 657 15.63 -5.33 8.35
N ALA A 658 16.87 -5.63 7.98
CA ALA A 658 17.61 -6.80 8.46
C ALA A 658 17.93 -6.74 9.96
N LEU A 659 18.16 -5.54 10.52
CA LEU A 659 18.48 -5.33 11.93
C LEU A 659 17.24 -5.15 12.83
N ARG A 660 16.05 -4.93 12.26
CA ARG A 660 14.81 -4.68 13.03
C ARG A 660 14.49 -5.76 14.07
N PRO A 661 14.61 -7.08 13.77
CA PRO A 661 14.38 -8.12 14.77
C PRO A 661 15.27 -7.97 16.01
N PHE A 662 16.51 -7.48 15.84
CA PHE A 662 17.43 -7.26 16.95
C PHE A 662 16.99 -6.09 17.85
N LEU A 663 16.51 -4.99 17.28
CA LEU A 663 15.97 -3.86 18.05
C LEU A 663 14.73 -4.26 18.86
N GLU A 664 13.82 -5.02 18.24
CA GLU A 664 12.55 -5.41 18.85
C GLU A 664 12.72 -6.49 19.93
N LYS A 665 13.58 -7.49 19.70
CA LYS A 665 13.72 -8.66 20.58
C LYS A 665 14.99 -8.67 21.43
N GLY A 666 15.93 -7.76 21.18
CA GLY A 666 17.24 -7.69 21.84
C GLY A 666 18.20 -8.82 21.45
N GLN A 667 17.79 -9.70 20.55
CA GLN A 667 18.56 -10.82 20.01
C GLN A 667 18.02 -11.20 18.63
N PHE A 668 18.86 -11.76 17.77
CA PHE A 668 18.38 -12.42 16.56
C PHE A 668 17.73 -13.76 16.93
N ALA A 669 16.79 -14.26 16.12
CA ALA A 669 16.32 -15.64 16.27
C ALA A 669 17.49 -16.62 16.03
N ASP A 670 17.52 -17.73 16.77
CA ASP A 670 18.64 -18.69 16.82
C ASP A 670 19.21 -19.00 15.42
N GLY A 671 20.49 -18.67 15.20
CA GLY A 671 21.22 -18.91 13.94
C GLY A 671 22.16 -17.77 13.51
N PHE A 672 22.06 -16.59 14.11
CA PHE A 672 22.84 -15.41 13.71
C PHE A 672 24.24 -15.38 14.38
N ALA A 673 25.21 -16.09 13.80
CA ALA A 673 26.59 -16.20 14.30
C ALA A 673 27.44 -14.93 14.05
N GLY A 674 26.85 -13.73 14.21
CA GLY A 674 27.54 -12.47 13.96
C GLY A 674 27.86 -12.19 12.49
N ALA A 675 27.36 -12.98 11.55
CA ALA A 675 27.46 -12.75 10.11
C ALA A 675 26.06 -12.52 9.51
N LEU A 676 25.92 -11.45 8.72
CA LEU A 676 24.73 -11.04 7.99
C LEU A 676 25.05 -11.05 6.50
N ASP A 677 24.52 -12.01 5.76
CA ASP A 677 24.54 -11.98 4.30
C ASP A 677 23.39 -11.07 3.82
N ILE A 678 23.75 -9.97 3.16
CA ILE A 678 22.80 -8.97 2.67
C ILE A 678 23.12 -8.57 1.23
N LYS A 679 22.08 -8.53 0.40
CA LYS A 679 22.16 -8.00 -0.97
C LYS A 679 21.92 -6.50 -0.94
N LEU A 680 22.82 -5.74 -1.55
CA LEU A 680 22.82 -4.27 -1.58
C LEU A 680 23.05 -3.77 -3.01
N LEU A 681 22.78 -2.49 -3.24
CA LEU A 681 23.02 -1.83 -4.53
C LEU A 681 24.39 -1.14 -4.52
N ASN A 682 25.21 -1.41 -5.54
CA ASN A 682 26.44 -0.66 -5.77
C ASN A 682 26.16 0.68 -6.49
N ARG A 683 27.20 1.49 -6.69
CA ARG A 683 27.13 2.77 -7.44
C ARG A 683 26.70 2.65 -8.91
N GLN A 684 26.68 1.44 -9.47
CA GLN A 684 26.20 1.14 -10.83
C GLN A 684 24.74 0.63 -10.81
N ASN A 685 24.06 0.67 -9.66
CA ASN A 685 22.72 0.13 -9.43
C ASN A 685 22.63 -1.40 -9.65
N GLU A 686 23.75 -2.11 -9.48
CA GLU A 686 23.81 -3.56 -9.56
C GLU A 686 23.69 -4.18 -8.16
N VAL A 687 22.98 -5.30 -8.06
CA VAL A 687 22.83 -6.05 -6.81
C VAL A 687 24.11 -6.81 -6.52
N VAL A 688 24.74 -6.50 -5.39
CA VAL A 688 25.98 -7.13 -4.89
C VAL A 688 25.72 -7.80 -3.53
N ASN A 689 26.29 -8.99 -3.33
CA ASN A 689 26.19 -9.68 -2.05
C ASN A 689 27.29 -9.21 -1.09
N CYS A 690 26.91 -8.83 0.12
CA CYS A 690 27.80 -8.36 1.17
C CYS A 690 27.65 -9.23 2.42
N GLN A 691 28.74 -9.84 2.85
CA GLN A 691 28.78 -10.64 4.09
C GLN A 691 29.27 -9.76 5.24
N PHE A 692 28.34 -9.11 5.94
CA PHE A 692 28.65 -8.20 7.03
C PHE A 692 28.87 -8.92 8.36
N THR A 693 29.86 -8.47 9.13
CA THR A 693 29.99 -8.86 10.53
C THR A 693 29.17 -7.91 11.41
N VAL A 694 28.36 -8.46 12.31
CA VAL A 694 27.48 -7.71 13.23
C VAL A 694 27.97 -7.91 14.67
N LYS A 695 28.53 -6.85 15.27
CA LYS A 695 28.96 -6.81 16.67
C LYS A 695 27.79 -6.56 17.61
N GLN A 696 27.07 -7.61 17.98
CA GLN A 696 25.86 -7.52 18.79
C GLN A 696 26.07 -6.80 20.13
N ASP A 697 27.19 -7.03 20.81
CA ASP A 697 27.50 -6.37 22.09
C ASP A 697 27.66 -4.85 21.96
N GLU A 698 28.23 -4.38 20.84
CA GLU A 698 28.39 -2.95 20.54
C GLU A 698 27.03 -2.31 20.26
N LEU A 699 26.19 -2.97 19.46
CA LEU A 699 24.82 -2.53 19.18
C LEU A 699 23.98 -2.46 20.46
N LEU A 700 24.04 -3.50 21.30
CA LEU A 700 23.32 -3.57 22.57
C LEU A 700 23.79 -2.47 23.54
N SER A 701 25.10 -2.24 23.62
CA SER A 701 25.68 -1.19 24.46
C SER A 701 25.22 0.21 24.02
N TYR A 702 25.19 0.46 22.71
CA TYR A 702 24.66 1.70 22.14
C TYR A 702 23.20 1.92 22.51
N LEU A 703 22.33 0.91 22.30
CA LEU A 703 20.90 1.00 22.63
C LEU A 703 20.68 1.28 24.11
N LYS A 704 21.35 0.53 25.00
CA LYS A 704 21.26 0.74 26.46
C LYS A 704 21.65 2.16 26.85
N CYS A 705 22.74 2.68 26.29
CA CYS A 705 23.20 4.03 26.57
C CYS A 705 22.21 5.11 26.11
N ARG A 706 21.69 5.01 24.88
CA ARG A 706 20.74 6.00 24.35
C ARG A 706 19.39 5.98 25.06
N ILE A 707 18.83 4.80 25.33
CA ILE A 707 17.58 4.67 26.08
C ILE A 707 17.75 5.19 27.52
N TYR A 708 18.88 4.88 28.17
CA TYR A 708 19.21 5.42 29.50
C TYR A 708 19.22 6.95 29.50
N GLN A 709 19.92 7.57 28.54
CA GLN A 709 19.94 9.04 28.41
C GLN A 709 18.54 9.63 28.19
N GLY A 710 17.69 8.96 27.42
CA GLY A 710 16.29 9.34 27.23
C GLY A 710 15.53 9.44 28.55
N PHE A 711 15.65 8.43 29.42
CA PHE A 711 15.03 8.46 30.74
C PHE A 711 15.64 9.51 31.67
N VAL A 712 16.95 9.74 31.62
CA VAL A 712 17.56 10.85 32.39
C VAL A 712 16.93 12.18 31.99
N ASN A 713 16.80 12.45 30.68
CA ASN A 713 16.16 13.67 30.20
C ASN A 713 14.70 13.77 30.67
N PHE A 714 13.94 12.68 30.55
CA PHE A 714 12.55 12.62 31.02
C PHE A 714 12.40 12.99 32.50
N PHE A 715 13.20 12.40 33.39
CA PHE A 715 13.08 12.66 34.83
C PHE A 715 13.57 14.06 35.23
N VAL A 716 14.60 14.59 34.57
CA VAL A 716 15.08 15.97 34.80
C VAL A 716 13.99 16.97 34.42
N GLU A 717 13.35 16.78 33.27
CA GLU A 717 12.31 17.68 32.79
C GLU A 717 11.00 17.53 33.58
N LEU A 718 10.65 16.31 34.00
CA LEU A 718 9.56 16.07 34.93
C LEU A 718 9.73 16.91 36.20
N LYS A 719 10.91 16.83 36.84
CA LYS A 719 11.21 17.61 38.04
C LYS A 719 11.05 19.11 37.77
N GLN A 720 11.59 19.58 36.65
CA GLN A 720 11.51 20.99 36.26
C GLN A 720 10.06 21.42 36.05
N ALA A 721 9.26 20.68 35.29
CA ALA A 721 7.88 21.02 34.97
C ALA A 721 7.01 21.17 36.23
N PHE A 722 7.06 20.20 37.15
CA PHE A 722 6.30 20.28 38.40
C PHE A 722 6.84 21.37 39.34
N THR A 723 8.15 21.57 39.43
CA THR A 723 8.72 22.63 40.30
C THR A 723 8.36 24.02 39.79
N THR A 724 8.33 24.23 38.47
CA THR A 724 8.02 25.52 37.86
C THR A 724 6.53 25.83 37.87
N GLN A 725 5.67 24.90 37.45
CA GLN A 725 4.24 25.16 37.26
C GLN A 725 3.39 24.78 38.48
N HIS A 726 3.74 23.69 39.16
CA HIS A 726 2.99 23.20 40.33
C HIS A 726 3.62 23.64 41.67
N GLN A 727 4.79 24.29 41.64
CA GLN A 727 5.53 24.83 42.79
C GLN A 727 5.96 23.79 43.86
N ALA A 728 5.58 22.53 43.68
CA ALA A 728 5.92 21.42 44.54
C ALA A 728 5.99 20.13 43.71
N LEU A 729 6.80 19.18 44.18
CA LEU A 729 6.89 17.86 43.57
C LEU A 729 5.81 16.94 44.15
N PRO A 730 4.93 16.33 43.33
CA PRO A 730 3.93 15.41 43.83
C PRO A 730 4.53 14.20 44.53
N LYS A 731 3.84 13.67 45.54
CA LYS A 731 4.27 12.46 46.25
C LYS A 731 4.19 11.20 45.38
N VAL A 732 3.18 11.13 44.51
CA VAL A 732 2.92 10.00 43.62
C VAL A 732 2.73 10.55 42.21
N ILE A 733 3.39 9.92 41.23
CA ILE A 733 3.29 10.29 39.81
C ILE A 733 3.04 9.02 38.98
N HIS A 734 1.99 9.05 38.16
CA HIS A 734 1.66 7.98 37.23
C HIS A 734 2.48 8.15 35.94
N ILE A 735 3.40 7.23 35.66
CA ILE A 735 4.19 7.24 34.42
C ILE A 735 3.47 6.36 33.38
N LEU A 736 3.01 6.96 32.29
CA LEU A 736 2.30 6.31 31.20
C LEU A 736 3.28 6.07 30.04
N LEU A 737 3.58 4.81 29.72
CA LEU A 737 4.45 4.47 28.59
C LEU A 737 3.65 4.37 27.29
N ALA A 738 3.86 5.33 26.39
CA ALA A 738 3.25 5.35 25.05
C ALA A 738 4.27 4.99 23.97
N GLY A 739 3.79 4.83 22.74
CA GLY A 739 4.62 4.53 21.59
C GLY A 739 5.11 3.08 21.52
N ASN A 740 5.16 2.51 20.32
CA ASN A 740 5.47 1.09 20.15
C ASN A 740 6.90 0.72 20.59
N ALA A 741 7.86 1.65 20.59
CA ALA A 741 9.22 1.37 21.05
C ALA A 741 9.31 1.17 22.58
N SER A 742 8.32 1.66 23.35
CA SER A 742 8.21 1.40 24.80
C SER A 742 8.00 -0.07 25.14
N ARG A 743 7.58 -0.91 24.17
CA ARG A 743 7.46 -2.37 24.34
C ARG A 743 8.83 -3.08 24.39
N SER A 744 9.92 -2.37 24.07
CA SER A 744 11.26 -2.95 24.06
C SER A 744 11.62 -3.56 25.41
N LYS A 745 12.23 -4.75 25.37
CA LYS A 745 12.76 -5.42 26.56
C LYS A 745 13.76 -4.54 27.32
N LEU A 746 14.56 -3.73 26.61
CA LEU A 746 15.55 -2.83 27.20
C LEU A 746 14.92 -1.73 28.05
N VAL A 747 13.79 -1.18 27.60
CA VAL A 747 13.01 -0.19 28.37
C VAL A 747 12.51 -0.83 29.66
N LYS A 748 11.91 -2.02 29.57
CA LYS A 748 11.43 -2.77 30.73
C LYS A 748 12.55 -3.09 31.72
N GLU A 749 13.72 -3.53 31.25
CA GLU A 749 14.88 -3.81 32.10
C GLU A 749 15.35 -2.57 32.87
N LEU A 750 15.38 -1.39 32.24
CA LEU A 750 15.75 -0.13 32.90
C LEU A 750 14.74 0.30 33.98
N LEU A 751 13.44 0.12 33.71
CA LEU A 751 12.36 0.57 34.61
C LEU A 751 12.14 -0.37 35.81
N VAL A 752 12.37 -1.68 35.67
CA VAL A 752 12.32 -2.61 36.81
C VAL A 752 13.31 -2.21 37.90
N GLY A 753 14.45 -1.60 37.53
CA GLY A 753 15.42 -1.05 38.46
C GLY A 753 14.85 0.07 39.35
N ILE A 754 13.85 0.81 38.87
CA ILE A 754 13.12 1.86 39.60
C ILE A 754 12.07 1.26 40.53
N GLU A 755 11.29 0.27 40.06
CA GLU A 755 10.20 -0.35 40.83
C GLU A 755 10.70 -1.16 42.05
N LYS A 756 11.78 -1.92 41.90
CA LYS A 756 12.16 -2.95 42.89
C LYS A 756 13.08 -2.49 44.03
N LYS A 757 13.63 -1.27 44.01
CA LYS A 757 14.64 -0.75 44.98
C LYS A 757 15.89 -1.64 45.26
N ASP A 758 16.01 -2.82 44.64
CA ASP A 758 17.07 -3.85 44.76
C ASP A 758 18.52 -3.44 44.33
N GLN A 759 19.41 -3.19 45.29
CA GLN A 759 20.73 -2.53 45.11
C GLN A 759 21.77 -3.25 44.23
N THR A 760 21.48 -4.42 43.66
CA THR A 760 22.49 -5.30 43.04
C THR A 760 22.65 -5.18 41.52
N GLN A 761 21.86 -4.37 40.81
CA GLN A 761 21.97 -4.19 39.35
C GLN A 761 22.87 -3.00 38.95
N THR A 762 23.84 -3.24 38.06
CA THR A 762 24.86 -2.29 37.57
C THR A 762 24.36 -1.26 36.54
N THR A 763 23.10 -1.36 36.08
CA THR A 763 22.47 -0.42 35.12
C THR A 763 21.23 0.23 35.72
N ARG A 764 21.41 1.02 36.79
CA ARG A 764 20.33 1.79 37.41
C ARG A 764 20.35 3.25 36.97
N LEU A 765 19.18 3.76 36.61
CA LEU A 765 18.91 5.21 36.63
C LEU A 765 19.09 5.70 38.07
N ASN A 766 20.11 6.53 38.29
CA ASN A 766 20.38 7.06 39.61
C ASN A 766 19.46 8.26 39.89
N LEU A 767 18.22 8.00 40.28
CA LEU A 767 17.23 9.06 40.52
C LEU A 767 17.65 10.05 41.62
N SER A 768 18.53 9.66 42.55
CA SER A 768 19.03 10.57 43.58
C SER A 768 19.89 11.71 43.02
N THR A 769 20.54 11.54 41.86
CA THR A 769 21.26 12.64 41.20
C THR A 769 20.32 13.65 40.55
N ILE A 770 19.05 13.30 40.37
CA ILE A 770 18.03 14.18 39.77
C ILE A 770 17.17 14.80 40.87
N PHE A 771 16.64 13.99 41.79
CA PHE A 771 15.66 14.42 42.80
C PHE A 771 16.27 14.67 44.19
N GLY A 772 17.51 14.27 44.45
CA GLY A 772 18.10 14.34 45.79
C GLY A 772 17.46 13.32 46.74
N GLN A 773 17.08 13.76 47.94
CA GLN A 773 16.43 12.90 48.93
C GLN A 773 14.91 12.79 48.74
N ASP A 774 14.28 13.74 48.06
CA ASP A 774 12.84 13.83 47.88
C ASP A 774 12.41 13.18 46.55
N ILE A 775 12.57 11.86 46.46
CA ILE A 775 12.21 11.07 45.27
C ILE A 775 10.71 10.72 45.32
N PRO A 776 9.88 11.09 44.33
CA PRO A 776 8.49 10.69 44.24
C PRO A 776 8.31 9.17 44.13
N GLU A 777 7.15 8.68 44.56
CA GLU A 777 6.69 7.34 44.19
C GLU A 777 6.23 7.36 42.73
N PHE A 778 6.86 6.54 41.89
CA PHE A 778 6.48 6.39 40.48
C PHE A 778 5.64 5.13 40.29
N LYS A 779 4.41 5.30 39.78
CA LYS A 779 3.54 4.19 39.36
C LYS A 779 3.67 4.02 37.85
N ILE A 780 4.40 2.99 37.42
CA ILE A 780 4.69 2.74 36.01
C ILE A 780 3.57 1.94 35.37
N HIS A 781 2.98 2.49 34.32
CA HIS A 781 1.97 1.85 33.48
C HIS A 781 2.60 1.49 32.14
N TYR A 782 2.82 0.20 31.94
CA TYR A 782 3.38 -0.33 30.69
C TYR A 782 2.41 -0.16 29.52
N PRO A 783 2.90 -0.19 28.26
CA PRO A 783 2.06 0.04 27.10
C PRO A 783 0.90 -0.95 27.03
N LEU A 784 -0.31 -0.43 26.80
CA LEU A 784 -1.55 -1.20 26.77
C LEU A 784 -1.52 -2.29 25.68
N ASP A 785 -1.90 -3.51 26.02
CA ASP A 785 -2.03 -4.62 25.07
C ASP A 785 -3.35 -4.57 24.30
N ALA A 786 -3.32 -5.04 23.05
CA ALA A 786 -4.48 -5.05 22.20
C ALA A 786 -5.55 -6.04 22.69
N ASP A 787 -6.76 -5.54 22.95
CA ASP A 787 -7.95 -6.38 23.16
C ASP A 787 -8.85 -6.34 21.90
N LEU A 788 -8.76 -7.38 21.08
CA LEU A 788 -9.51 -7.50 19.83
C LEU A 788 -11.02 -7.79 20.01
N LYS A 789 -11.52 -7.88 21.25
CA LYS A 789 -12.96 -8.01 21.53
C LYS A 789 -13.72 -6.68 21.39
N HIS A 790 -13.00 -5.57 21.34
CA HIS A 790 -13.54 -4.22 21.31
C HIS A 790 -13.18 -3.52 19.99
N HIS A 791 -14.03 -2.60 19.53
CA HIS A 791 -13.80 -1.83 18.28
C HIS A 791 -12.72 -0.74 18.47
N ASP A 792 -12.56 -0.30 19.72
CA ASP A 792 -11.57 0.63 20.25
C ASP A 792 -10.36 -0.12 20.82
N VAL A 793 -9.60 -0.79 19.95
CA VAL A 793 -8.39 -1.51 20.37
C VAL A 793 -7.33 -0.50 20.81
N ILE A 794 -7.33 -0.09 22.09
CA ILE A 794 -6.37 0.86 22.65
C ILE A 794 -5.01 0.15 22.86
N THR A 795 -3.98 0.68 22.23
CA THR A 795 -2.58 0.27 22.37
C THR A 795 -1.69 1.49 22.53
N ALA A 796 -0.38 1.27 22.71
CA ALA A 796 0.65 2.32 22.70
C ALA A 796 0.58 3.27 21.49
N LYS A 797 0.06 2.80 20.34
CA LYS A 797 -0.03 3.60 19.10
C LYS A 797 -1.46 4.07 18.84
N THR A 798 -2.42 3.14 18.82
CA THR A 798 -3.82 3.46 18.54
C THR A 798 -4.47 4.34 19.61
N GLY A 799 -3.94 4.33 20.83
CA GLY A 799 -4.39 5.20 21.93
C GLY A 799 -4.24 6.69 21.63
N VAL A 800 -3.29 7.11 20.79
CA VAL A 800 -3.15 8.52 20.38
C VAL A 800 -4.36 8.97 19.57
N ALA A 801 -4.74 8.23 18.53
CA ALA A 801 -5.89 8.59 17.70
C ALA A 801 -7.23 8.49 18.48
N LEU A 802 -7.38 7.48 19.33
CA LEU A 802 -8.58 7.33 20.17
C LEU A 802 -8.67 8.42 21.23
N GLY A 803 -7.57 8.75 21.89
CA GLY A 803 -7.54 9.83 22.86
C GLY A 803 -7.73 11.21 22.20
N LEU A 804 -7.29 11.38 20.96
CA LEU A 804 -7.57 12.60 20.19
C LEU A 804 -9.08 12.80 19.97
N LEU A 805 -9.84 11.72 19.71
CA LEU A 805 -11.31 11.81 19.61
C LEU A 805 -11.95 12.32 20.91
N ARG A 806 -11.41 11.94 22.07
CA ARG A 806 -11.88 12.41 23.39
C ARG A 806 -11.54 13.87 23.68
N LEU A 807 -10.58 14.43 22.96
CA LEU A 807 -10.19 15.84 23.10
C LEU A 807 -10.96 16.75 22.15
N CYS A 808 -11.68 16.20 21.15
CA CYS A 808 -12.38 16.99 20.15
C CYS A 808 -13.40 17.97 20.78
N PRO A 809 -13.71 19.09 20.10
CA PRO A 809 -14.78 20.00 20.52
C PRO A 809 -16.11 19.26 20.75
N GLY A 810 -16.77 19.56 21.87
CA GLY A 810 -18.04 18.94 22.24
C GLY A 810 -17.90 17.72 23.16
N GLU A 811 -16.67 17.29 23.46
CA GLU A 811 -16.37 16.22 24.41
C GLU A 811 -16.24 16.74 25.86
N GLY A 812 -16.45 15.84 26.82
CA GLY A 812 -16.42 16.15 28.26
C GLY A 812 -15.02 16.32 28.87
N LEU A 813 -13.94 16.20 28.09
CA LEU A 813 -12.57 16.32 28.58
C LEU A 813 -11.93 17.64 28.12
N LYS A 814 -11.62 18.52 29.09
CA LYS A 814 -10.89 19.77 28.83
C LYS A 814 -9.39 19.58 28.95
N VAL A 815 -8.64 20.23 28.07
CA VAL A 815 -7.18 20.33 28.13
C VAL A 815 -6.77 21.78 28.34
N ILE A 816 -6.00 22.05 29.40
CA ILE A 816 -5.41 23.36 29.72
C ILE A 816 -3.90 23.26 29.53
N ASN A 817 -3.32 24.16 28.73
CA ASN A 817 -1.88 24.15 28.45
C ASN A 817 -1.17 25.32 29.14
N HIS A 818 -0.41 25.03 30.20
CA HIS A 818 0.38 26.01 30.95
C HIS A 818 1.78 26.25 30.37
N ALA A 819 2.17 25.53 29.31
CA ALA A 819 3.43 25.78 28.62
C ALA A 819 3.37 27.01 27.70
N LYS A 820 2.17 27.53 27.39
CA LYS A 820 1.95 28.78 26.65
C LYS A 820 1.87 29.97 27.59
N THR A 821 2.98 30.34 28.22
CA THR A 821 3.11 31.63 28.92
C THR A 821 3.82 32.61 28.00
N ASN A 822 3.08 33.23 27.07
CA ASN A 822 3.26 34.53 26.41
C ASN A 822 2.42 34.58 25.12
N ASP A 823 1.87 35.75 24.78
CA ASP A 823 0.96 36.03 23.65
C ASP A 823 1.51 35.71 22.23
N ASP A 824 2.70 35.13 22.11
CA ASP A 824 3.25 34.68 20.84
C ASP A 824 2.81 33.25 20.55
N ALA A 825 2.16 33.04 19.40
CA ALA A 825 1.71 31.74 18.89
C ALA A 825 2.83 30.71 18.60
N ASN A 826 4.05 30.95 19.08
CA ASN A 826 5.25 30.17 18.83
C ASN A 826 5.39 28.98 19.79
N SER A 827 5.99 27.88 19.32
CA SER A 827 6.37 26.75 20.19
C SER A 827 7.39 27.20 21.25
N PRO A 828 7.52 26.52 22.40
CA PRO A 828 8.56 26.86 23.38
C PRO A 828 9.97 26.85 22.75
N PHE A 829 10.88 27.66 23.28
CA PHE A 829 12.29 27.59 22.87
C PHE A 829 12.88 26.21 23.17
N GLN A 830 13.54 25.59 22.19
CA GLN A 830 13.88 24.15 22.22
C GLN A 830 15.31 23.87 22.72
N PHE A 831 16.11 24.89 23.01
CA PHE A 831 17.53 24.74 23.31
C PHE A 831 17.92 25.32 24.67
N TYR A 832 18.98 24.76 25.23
CA TYR A 832 19.78 25.38 26.26
C TYR A 832 20.93 26.08 25.56
N VAL A 833 21.16 27.35 25.88
CA VAL A 833 22.21 28.17 25.26
C VAL A 833 23.08 28.79 26.34
N GLY A 834 24.38 28.85 26.10
CA GLY A 834 25.29 29.46 27.04
C GLY A 834 26.72 29.40 26.58
N ARG A 835 27.62 29.19 27.55
CA ARG A 835 29.06 29.30 27.33
C ARG A 835 29.80 28.12 27.93
N GLN A 836 31.08 28.01 27.58
CA GLN A 836 31.98 27.08 28.25
C GLN A 836 32.57 27.72 29.51
N LYS A 837 32.54 26.99 30.62
CA LYS A 837 33.25 27.35 31.85
C LYS A 837 33.95 26.13 32.42
N ARG A 838 35.27 26.21 32.58
CA ARG A 838 36.12 25.11 33.11
C ARG A 838 35.92 23.76 32.38
N GLY A 839 35.64 23.80 31.07
CA GLY A 839 35.45 22.59 30.25
C GLY A 839 34.04 22.01 30.28
N VAL A 840 33.12 22.61 31.04
CA VAL A 840 31.71 22.20 31.15
C VAL A 840 30.82 23.28 30.54
N PHE A 841 29.70 22.86 29.97
CA PHE A 841 28.66 23.72 29.45
C PHE A 841 27.90 24.39 30.61
N GLU A 842 27.97 25.72 30.68
CA GLU A 842 27.20 26.54 31.62
C GLU A 842 26.00 27.13 30.87
N VAL A 843 24.80 26.65 31.21
CA VAL A 843 23.52 27.09 30.62
C VAL A 843 23.17 28.48 31.15
N MET A 844 22.87 29.40 30.24
CA MET A 844 22.47 30.78 30.56
C MET A 844 21.02 31.05 30.15
N ILE A 845 20.62 30.58 28.96
CA ILE A 845 19.24 30.59 28.46
C ILE A 845 18.70 29.17 28.52
N LYS A 846 17.47 29.01 29.01
CA LYS A 846 16.79 27.73 29.20
C LYS A 846 15.54 27.61 28.33
N ARG A 847 15.06 26.37 28.21
CA ARG A 847 13.72 26.10 27.70
C ARG A 847 12.68 26.77 28.60
N GLY A 848 11.72 27.46 27.98
CA GLY A 848 10.68 28.22 28.69
C GLY A 848 11.05 29.67 29.01
N ASP A 849 12.27 30.11 28.71
CA ASP A 849 12.62 31.53 28.82
C ASP A 849 11.84 32.37 27.79
N ALA A 850 11.53 33.61 28.15
CA ALA A 850 10.67 34.48 27.35
C ALA A 850 11.31 34.90 26.02
N TYR A 851 10.47 34.98 24.99
CA TYR A 851 10.83 35.52 23.68
C TYR A 851 11.18 37.01 23.77
N HIS A 852 12.07 37.44 22.87
CA HIS A 852 12.48 38.83 22.68
C HIS A 852 13.10 39.56 23.89
N GLN A 853 13.40 38.84 24.98
CA GLN A 853 14.09 39.38 26.15
C GLN A 853 15.61 39.14 26.09
N TRP A 854 16.39 40.22 26.25
CA TRP A 854 17.85 40.16 26.26
C TRP A 854 18.37 39.58 27.57
N GLN A 855 19.24 38.57 27.47
CA GLN A 855 19.92 37.95 28.60
C GLN A 855 21.43 37.96 28.38
N GLN A 856 22.20 38.24 29.43
CA GLN A 856 23.66 38.19 29.36
C GLN A 856 24.12 36.72 29.39
N ILE A 857 24.77 36.26 28.33
CA ILE A 857 25.23 34.86 28.22
C ILE A 857 26.75 34.70 28.35
N GLY A 858 27.50 35.79 28.31
CA GLY A 858 28.96 35.73 28.45
C GLY A 858 29.69 37.05 28.23
N ALA A 859 30.99 36.95 27.98
CA ALA A 859 31.86 38.07 27.66
C ALA A 859 32.53 37.83 26.30
N VAL A 860 32.79 38.90 25.56
CA VAL A 860 33.57 38.82 24.32
C VAL A 860 35.04 38.68 24.72
N SER A 861 35.76 37.72 24.12
CA SER A 861 37.21 37.60 24.36
C SER A 861 37.98 38.78 23.75
N GLU A 862 39.23 38.98 24.16
CA GLU A 862 40.11 40.04 23.65
C GLU A 862 40.30 39.98 22.12
N ASP A 863 40.21 38.78 21.53
CA ASP A 863 40.29 38.57 20.09
C ASP A 863 38.95 38.78 19.35
N GLY A 864 37.92 39.29 20.04
CA GLY A 864 36.58 39.49 19.47
C GLY A 864 35.80 38.20 19.24
N ILE A 865 36.12 37.13 19.97
CA ILE A 865 35.51 35.80 19.75
C ILE A 865 34.67 35.39 20.96
N PHE A 866 33.51 34.83 20.69
CA PHE A 866 32.69 34.16 21.68
C PHE A 866 32.39 32.73 21.23
N LEU A 867 32.62 31.75 22.11
CA LEU A 867 32.25 30.37 21.86
C LEU A 867 30.85 30.12 22.42
N LEU A 868 29.85 30.17 21.54
CA LEU A 868 28.47 29.84 21.86
C LEU A 868 28.35 28.32 21.99
N LEU A 869 27.81 27.83 23.10
CA LEU A 869 27.47 26.42 23.27
C LEU A 869 25.96 26.28 23.34
N TYR A 870 25.41 25.25 22.70
CA TYR A 870 24.00 24.94 22.80
C TYR A 870 23.72 23.44 22.72
N SER A 871 22.62 23.02 23.35
CA SER A 871 22.15 21.63 23.33
C SER A 871 20.64 21.57 23.43
N SER A 872 20.03 20.55 22.82
CA SER A 872 18.62 20.20 23.02
C SER A 872 18.41 19.11 24.08
N LEU A 873 19.43 18.77 24.89
CA LEU A 873 19.35 17.73 25.90
C LEU A 873 19.27 18.33 27.31
N ALA A 874 18.25 17.94 28.08
CA ALA A 874 18.07 18.39 29.46
C ALA A 874 19.20 17.95 30.41
N GLN A 875 20.02 16.98 30.00
CA GLN A 875 21.26 16.62 30.69
C GLN A 875 22.16 17.83 31.00
N ALA A 876 22.07 18.92 30.21
CA ALA A 876 22.76 20.18 30.48
C ALA A 876 22.42 20.84 31.83
N LEU A 877 21.28 20.48 32.44
CA LEU A 877 20.83 21.00 33.74
C LEU A 877 21.24 20.15 34.94
N THR A 878 21.90 19.01 34.72
CA THR A 878 22.37 18.13 35.81
C THR A 878 23.59 18.74 36.52
N ASP A 879 23.84 18.37 37.77
CA ASP A 879 24.97 18.87 38.57
C ASP A 879 26.34 18.58 37.93
N GLU A 880 26.44 17.50 37.14
CA GLU A 880 27.67 17.15 36.39
C GLU A 880 27.85 17.97 35.12
N GLY A 881 26.76 18.53 34.57
CA GLY A 881 26.72 19.27 33.31
C GLY A 881 27.16 18.44 32.08
N MET A 882 27.23 19.10 30.91
CA MET A 882 27.76 18.48 29.69
C MET A 882 29.21 18.94 29.44
N LYS A 883 30.13 18.00 29.25
CA LYS A 883 31.52 18.32 28.85
C LYS A 883 31.56 18.71 27.38
N ARG A 884 32.47 19.63 27.01
CA ARG A 884 32.70 19.97 25.60
C ARG A 884 33.07 18.72 24.79
N GLY A 885 32.41 18.54 23.65
CA GLY A 885 32.56 17.35 22.80
C GLY A 885 31.64 16.18 23.17
N ALA A 886 30.76 16.33 24.17
CA ALA A 886 29.72 15.35 24.44
C ALA A 886 28.71 15.29 23.27
N THR A 887 28.20 14.10 22.97
CA THR A 887 27.16 13.88 21.96
C THR A 887 25.93 14.74 22.28
N GLY A 888 25.44 15.48 21.27
CA GLY A 888 24.29 16.39 21.41
C GLY A 888 24.59 17.77 21.99
N LEU A 889 25.86 18.10 22.25
CA LEU A 889 26.33 19.46 22.57
C LEU A 889 27.08 20.04 21.37
N PHE A 890 26.64 21.19 20.90
CA PHE A 890 27.22 21.88 19.74
C PHE A 890 27.97 23.13 20.20
N ASP A 891 29.07 23.45 19.53
CA ASP A 891 29.77 24.71 19.70
C ASP A 891 29.82 25.51 18.40
N GLN A 892 29.62 26.83 18.50
CA GLN A 892 29.67 27.75 17.37
C GLN A 892 30.54 28.94 17.72
N ARG A 893 31.52 29.20 16.87
CA ARG A 893 32.48 30.29 17.06
C ARG A 893 31.91 31.58 16.46
N ILE A 894 31.47 32.49 17.32
CA ILE A 894 30.90 33.79 16.94
C ILE A 894 32.00 34.85 16.95
N ARG A 895 32.03 35.68 15.91
CA ARG A 895 33.00 36.79 15.79
C ARG A 895 32.27 38.12 15.93
N PHE A 896 32.83 38.99 16.76
CA PHE A 896 32.40 40.35 17.00
C PHE A 896 33.45 41.30 16.43
N ALA A 897 33.03 42.30 15.65
CA ALA A 897 33.92 43.28 15.04
C ALA A 897 34.13 44.50 15.96
N GLY A 898 35.23 45.23 15.73
CA GLY A 898 35.55 46.47 16.44
C GLY A 898 36.30 46.25 17.77
N ASN A 899 36.32 47.30 18.61
CA ASN A 899 36.93 47.21 19.93
C ASN A 899 35.98 46.49 20.89
N THR A 900 36.33 45.25 21.25
CA THR A 900 35.52 44.36 22.08
C THR A 900 35.97 44.32 23.55
N ALA A 901 36.95 45.14 23.92
CA ALA A 901 37.44 45.20 25.29
C ALA A 901 36.33 45.66 26.25
N GLY A 902 36.03 44.84 27.27
CA GLY A 902 34.98 45.11 28.25
C GLY A 902 33.55 44.85 27.76
N GLN A 903 33.38 44.41 26.51
CA GLN A 903 32.07 44.09 25.93
C GLN A 903 31.59 42.71 26.41
N LYS A 904 30.29 42.61 26.64
CA LYS A 904 29.59 41.38 27.03
C LYS A 904 28.74 40.88 25.88
N VAL A 905 28.40 39.60 25.91
CA VAL A 905 27.51 38.98 24.91
C VAL A 905 26.12 38.83 25.52
N PHE A 906 25.15 39.36 24.80
CA PHE A 906 23.74 39.22 25.11
C PHE A 906 23.04 38.43 24.03
N ALA A 907 22.02 37.68 24.42
CA ALA A 907 21.22 36.87 23.54
C ALA A 907 19.73 37.03 23.87
N ARG A 908 18.88 37.02 22.85
CA ARG A 908 17.42 36.91 23.00
C ARG A 908 16.86 35.85 22.06
N ILE A 909 15.76 35.24 22.47
CA ILE A 909 15.07 34.22 21.67
C ILE A 909 14.20 34.93 20.61
N LEU A 910 14.29 34.48 19.36
CA LEU A 910 13.45 34.95 18.25
C LEU A 910 12.42 33.91 17.80
N ALA A 911 12.84 32.63 17.73
CA ALA A 911 12.03 31.50 17.29
C ALA A 911 12.39 30.26 18.12
N PRO A 912 11.62 29.15 18.05
CA PRO A 912 11.89 27.92 18.81
C PRO A 912 13.31 27.37 18.65
N SER A 913 13.97 27.67 17.53
CA SER A 913 15.33 27.28 17.18
C SER A 913 16.20 28.45 16.72
N GLU A 914 15.88 29.69 17.12
CA GLU A 914 16.60 30.87 16.66
C GLU A 914 16.82 31.88 17.78
N ILE A 915 18.04 32.39 17.84
CA ILE A 915 18.43 33.45 18.77
C ILE A 915 19.07 34.61 18.01
N GLU A 916 18.99 35.79 18.60
CA GLU A 916 19.76 36.95 18.19
C GLU A 916 20.84 37.25 19.22
N LEU A 917 22.06 37.51 18.77
CA LEU A 917 23.20 37.87 19.59
C LEU A 917 23.61 39.32 19.33
N CYS A 918 24.05 40.01 20.38
CA CYS A 918 24.72 41.31 20.25
C CYS A 918 25.83 41.46 21.30
N SER A 919 26.70 42.46 21.09
CA SER A 919 27.70 42.91 22.06
C SER A 919 27.35 44.27 22.63
N ALA A 920 27.41 44.42 23.96
CA ALA A 920 27.21 45.68 24.68
C ALA A 920 27.95 45.66 26.03
N THR A 921 28.13 46.80 26.70
CA THR A 921 28.67 46.86 28.08
C THR A 921 27.66 46.37 29.12
N ASP A 922 26.39 46.66 28.90
CA ASP A 922 25.25 46.37 29.78
C ASP A 922 23.91 46.37 29.01
N LEU A 923 22.83 46.08 29.73
CA LEU A 923 21.48 46.06 29.17
C LEU A 923 20.95 47.45 28.79
N ASP A 924 21.42 48.51 29.45
CA ASP A 924 20.95 49.88 29.21
C ASP A 924 21.46 50.37 27.83
N GLU A 925 22.72 50.07 27.49
CA GLU A 925 23.26 50.32 26.15
C GLU A 925 22.42 49.63 25.07
N ILE A 926 21.97 48.39 25.30
CA ILE A 926 21.13 47.66 24.34
C ILE A 926 19.78 48.34 24.15
N GLN A 927 19.15 48.81 25.23
CA GLN A 927 17.87 49.52 25.13
C GLN A 927 17.99 50.83 24.34
N VAL A 928 19.14 51.51 24.42
CA VAL A 928 19.37 52.79 23.74
C VAL A 928 19.81 52.60 22.28
N THR A 929 20.65 51.60 22.00
CA THR A 929 21.34 51.46 20.69
C THR A 929 20.84 50.27 19.86
N GLY A 930 20.10 49.35 20.45
CA GLY A 930 19.80 48.03 19.88
C GLY A 930 20.92 47.00 20.07
N GLY A 931 22.07 47.40 20.63
CA GLY A 931 23.27 46.57 20.76
C GLY A 931 24.14 46.57 19.50
N ASN A 932 25.46 46.37 19.67
CA ASN A 932 26.40 46.31 18.56
C ASN A 932 26.54 44.87 18.02
N ASN A 933 27.03 44.72 16.78
CA ASN A 933 27.33 43.39 16.19
C ASN A 933 26.16 42.39 16.19
N LEU A 934 24.94 42.86 15.92
CA LEU A 934 23.73 42.04 15.82
C LEU A 934 23.90 40.87 14.83
N GLN A 935 23.64 39.66 15.30
CA GLN A 935 23.74 38.42 14.53
C GLN A 935 22.59 37.48 14.87
N GLN A 936 21.84 37.04 13.86
CA GLN A 936 20.83 36.00 14.00
C GLN A 936 21.46 34.63 13.78
N ILE A 937 21.19 33.71 14.71
CA ILE A 937 21.77 32.37 14.74
C ILE A 937 20.63 31.35 14.79
N LYS A 938 20.54 30.54 13.74
CA LYS A 938 19.68 29.37 13.69
C LYS A 938 20.39 28.18 14.33
N LEU A 939 19.79 27.63 15.38
CA LEU A 939 20.25 26.46 16.12
C LEU A 939 19.65 25.20 15.46
N SER A 940 20.48 24.19 15.20
CA SER A 940 20.08 22.97 14.47
C SER A 940 20.32 21.70 15.28
#